data_AF-A0A2V2X0H0-F1
#
_entry.id   AF-A0A2V2X0H0-F1
#
_cell.length_a   1.000
_cell.length_b   1.000
_cell.length_c   1.000
_cell.angle_alpha   90.00
_cell.angle_beta   90.00
_cell.angle_gamma   90.00
#
_symmetry.space_group_name_H-M   'P 1'
#
loop_
_entity.id
_entity.type
_entity.pdbx_description
1 polymer ?
#
loop_
_entity_poly.entity_id
_entity_poly.type
_entity_poly.pdbx_seq_one_letter_code
_entity_poly.pdbx_strand_id
1 'polypeptide(L)'
;MALTPAVVAAAQSLPIVTGNNTKSSAEVLQQQCCAWSNMFFQQFLLVDREEKKERDMCSTIALQFCEDLANMVGLPEYPVADMLLRSLLVSFAQYCLSSSATEGLRALFLDVVFSVSCVVFSATQQNVLHSAPPDFSVLTDAQLREWRHLTHPGEAAIDTELPLPDDEMRRALLYMALSHRVGDPAPHVAAASLHLRAAHIFTWALQDEARFPHAVLEPLLHTMHVADGGVAVDWGVLHACSAQLCAAFEKSLLSAMAKERLPSWLISVFQLREEQHIAGLEASRKKALQHMAKLTRLHPPLLAKIWPIARRCVRDDNARVREAIIPLFLTLFSETCGSGDASSRVEETATEVISSLLHLISDRSVAVVTRAITALDTILTDISFRRFLETSARGENLLTFTESKLLAMVASAKENRHQTCVMRLFLHRWVGQESVEIAAHHTRVRVAKELMRLTVTNMAYPYEVPESLHLVKLLRGMCRLTEGREMSGRTTKNLGVDSLELCAVMIGAAKVLWTEHQRLMPSPEAAAALAAINALAMACSEWIEPLLEVLAQILLQSITLPSPSSSSSSQAVEREAMGVTLLHVCRIFRTVLLAPRAPPLSLDTLARALTTLLSRYVGPHQQQILLSASGALTATITCGGESFHSMPIQSTCSSATPL
;
A
#
# COMPACT_ATOMS: atom_id res chain seq x y z
N MET A 1 -30.98 4.44 10.78
CA MET A 1 -31.90 3.93 11.84
C MET A 1 -33.06 4.91 12.03
N ALA A 2 -34.31 4.46 12.22
CA ALA A 2 -35.48 5.37 12.33
C ALA A 2 -35.42 6.34 13.53
N LEU A 3 -34.66 5.98 14.57
CA LEU A 3 -34.47 6.80 15.76
C LEU A 3 -33.61 8.06 15.49
N THR A 4 -32.64 8.00 14.58
CA THR A 4 -31.75 9.14 14.31
C THR A 4 -32.52 10.35 13.75
N PRO A 5 -33.36 10.20 12.71
CA PRO A 5 -34.25 11.28 12.25
C PRO A 5 -35.17 11.82 13.34
N ALA A 6 -35.70 10.97 14.22
CA ALA A 6 -36.56 11.40 15.32
C ALA A 6 -35.83 12.28 16.34
N VAL A 7 -34.59 11.92 16.69
CA VAL A 7 -33.73 12.74 17.57
C VAL A 7 -33.41 14.09 16.93
N VAL A 8 -33.06 14.10 15.64
CA VAL A 8 -32.77 15.35 14.91
C VAL A 8 -34.02 16.23 14.82
N ALA A 9 -35.18 15.65 14.52
CA ALA A 9 -36.46 16.37 14.48
C ALA A 9 -36.80 16.98 15.86
N ALA A 10 -36.57 16.25 16.95
CA ALA A 10 -36.75 16.75 18.30
C ALA A 10 -35.73 17.87 18.65
N ALA A 11 -34.48 17.75 18.19
CA ALA A 11 -33.44 18.75 18.43
C ALA A 11 -33.68 20.06 17.68
N GLN A 12 -34.26 20.02 16.47
CA GLN A 12 -34.60 21.21 15.70
C GLN A 12 -35.98 21.82 16.03
N SER A 13 -36.76 21.16 16.89
CA SER A 13 -38.04 21.65 17.36
C SER A 13 -37.84 22.66 18.49
N LEU A 14 -38.04 23.94 18.18
CA LEU A 14 -38.05 25.04 19.13
C LEU A 14 -39.40 25.77 19.14
N PRO A 15 -39.92 26.18 20.31
CA PRO A 15 -41.11 27.03 20.37
C PRO A 15 -40.80 28.39 19.73
N ILE A 16 -41.59 28.77 18.73
CA ILE A 16 -41.49 30.07 18.05
C ILE A 16 -42.39 31.05 18.80
N VAL A 17 -41.81 31.79 19.74
CA VAL A 17 -42.52 32.77 20.59
C VAL A 17 -42.27 34.19 20.07
N THR A 18 -43.32 35.01 20.01
CA THR A 18 -43.22 36.43 19.63
C THR A 18 -42.57 37.25 20.76
N GLY A 19 -41.52 38.04 20.45
CA GLY A 19 -40.87 38.93 21.42
C GLY A 19 -39.42 39.34 21.11
N ASN A 20 -38.92 40.33 21.87
CA ASN A 20 -37.72 41.15 21.59
C ASN A 20 -36.34 40.43 21.59
N ASN A 21 -36.24 39.10 21.48
CA ASN A 21 -34.92 38.46 21.48
C ASN A 21 -34.82 37.19 20.63
N THR A 22 -35.16 37.28 19.34
CA THR A 22 -35.00 36.16 18.39
C THR A 22 -33.56 35.65 18.27
N LYS A 23 -32.55 36.50 18.57
CA LYS A 23 -31.15 36.08 18.68
C LYS A 23 -30.93 35.06 19.80
N SER A 24 -31.49 35.31 20.98
CA SER A 24 -31.43 34.33 22.08
C SER A 24 -32.06 32.98 21.71
N SER A 25 -33.04 32.97 20.80
CA SER A 25 -33.66 31.72 20.33
C SER A 25 -32.73 30.89 19.44
N ALA A 26 -31.90 31.53 18.60
CA ALA A 26 -30.87 30.85 17.83
C ALA A 26 -29.79 30.23 18.74
N GLU A 27 -29.37 30.95 19.78
CA GLU A 27 -28.44 30.43 20.79
C GLU A 27 -29.05 29.28 21.59
N VAL A 28 -30.35 29.34 21.90
CA VAL A 28 -31.09 28.24 22.54
C VAL A 28 -31.12 27.01 21.63
N LEU A 29 -31.25 27.15 20.31
CA LEU A 29 -31.15 26.01 19.38
C LEU A 29 -29.78 25.31 19.48
N GLN A 30 -28.72 26.11 19.52
CA GLN A 30 -27.37 25.61 19.69
C GLN A 30 -27.20 24.91 21.03
N GLN A 31 -27.69 25.51 22.11
CA GLN A 31 -27.65 24.91 23.45
C GLN A 31 -28.46 23.60 23.51
N GLN A 32 -29.62 23.53 22.86
CA GLN A 32 -30.43 22.32 22.75
C GLN A 32 -29.66 21.21 22.03
N CYS A 33 -29.00 21.51 20.91
CA CYS A 33 -28.17 20.53 20.21
C CYS A 33 -26.97 20.07 21.05
N CYS A 34 -26.33 20.99 21.77
CA CYS A 34 -25.28 20.64 22.73
C CYS A 34 -25.81 19.75 23.86
N ALA A 35 -26.98 20.04 24.40
CA ALA A 35 -27.62 19.26 25.45
C ALA A 35 -27.95 17.84 24.98
N TRP A 36 -28.56 17.69 23.81
CA TRP A 36 -28.82 16.38 23.19
C TRP A 36 -27.55 15.56 23.01
N SER A 37 -26.50 16.19 22.49
CA SER A 37 -25.20 15.54 22.26
C SER A 37 -24.54 15.12 23.58
N ASN A 38 -24.60 15.97 24.60
CA ASN A 38 -24.06 15.69 25.93
C ASN A 38 -24.85 14.62 26.66
N MET A 39 -26.19 14.62 26.56
CA MET A 39 -27.03 13.55 27.13
C MET A 39 -26.72 12.21 26.46
N PHE A 40 -26.62 12.17 25.13
CA PHE A 40 -26.22 10.95 24.43
C PHE A 40 -24.83 10.48 24.90
N PHE A 41 -23.87 11.39 25.01
CA PHE A 41 -22.53 11.04 25.46
C PHE A 41 -22.51 10.53 26.92
N GLN A 42 -23.08 11.28 27.85
CA GLN A 42 -23.02 10.97 29.28
C GLN A 42 -23.94 9.82 29.68
N GLN A 43 -25.17 9.78 29.15
CA GLN A 43 -26.22 8.85 29.58
C GLN A 43 -26.32 7.60 28.70
N PHE A 44 -25.74 7.60 27.50
CA PHE A 44 -25.68 6.41 26.67
C PHE A 44 -24.25 5.87 26.54
N LEU A 45 -23.27 6.69 26.18
CA LEU A 45 -21.91 6.20 25.92
C LEU A 45 -21.10 5.91 27.19
N LEU A 46 -21.13 6.80 28.19
CA LEU A 46 -20.33 6.66 29.41
C LEU A 46 -20.94 5.74 30.49
N VAL A 47 -22.13 5.18 30.27
CA VAL A 47 -22.73 4.25 31.22
C VAL A 47 -21.91 2.97 31.30
N ASP A 48 -21.43 2.67 32.50
CA ASP A 48 -20.70 1.45 32.80
C ASP A 48 -21.61 0.23 32.58
N ARG A 49 -21.10 -0.71 31.80
CA ARG A 49 -21.80 -1.95 31.43
C ARG A 49 -20.88 -3.12 31.67
N GLU A 50 -21.36 -4.08 32.46
CA GLU A 50 -20.58 -5.26 32.85
C GLU A 50 -20.42 -6.22 31.66
N GLU A 51 -21.50 -6.46 30.91
CA GLU A 51 -21.51 -7.39 29.79
C GLU A 51 -20.75 -6.85 28.57
N LYS A 52 -19.81 -7.66 28.04
CA LYS A 52 -19.08 -7.32 26.82
C LYS A 52 -20.03 -7.17 25.63
N LYS A 53 -21.04 -8.04 25.51
CA LYS A 53 -22.01 -8.03 24.40
C LYS A 53 -22.81 -6.72 24.37
N GLU A 54 -23.24 -6.23 25.52
CA GLU A 54 -23.94 -4.94 25.63
C GLU A 54 -23.03 -3.77 25.26
N ARG A 55 -21.77 -3.77 25.71
CA ARG A 55 -20.78 -2.75 25.31
C ARG A 55 -20.52 -2.72 23.80
N ASP A 56 -20.38 -3.89 23.19
CA ASP A 56 -20.18 -4.02 21.74
C ASP A 56 -21.43 -3.50 20.99
N MET A 57 -22.64 -3.89 21.42
CA MET A 57 -23.89 -3.40 20.83
C MET A 57 -24.05 -1.88 20.96
N CYS A 58 -23.77 -1.30 22.13
CA CYS A 58 -23.83 0.15 22.33
C CYS A 58 -22.81 0.89 21.45
N SER A 59 -21.63 0.30 21.27
CA SER A 59 -20.60 0.84 20.36
C SER A 59 -21.08 0.83 18.91
N THR A 60 -21.74 -0.26 18.47
CA THR A 60 -22.35 -0.34 17.13
C THR A 60 -23.47 0.70 16.95
N ILE A 61 -24.35 0.85 17.94
CA ILE A 61 -25.45 1.84 17.89
C ILE A 61 -24.88 3.25 17.81
N ALA A 62 -23.85 3.57 18.60
CA ALA A 62 -23.23 4.88 18.58
C ALA A 62 -22.51 5.18 17.27
N LEU A 63 -21.81 4.19 16.70
CA LEU A 63 -21.19 4.32 15.39
C LEU A 63 -22.25 4.59 14.31
N GLN A 64 -23.32 3.80 14.28
CA GLN A 64 -24.43 3.97 13.33
C GLN A 64 -25.11 5.33 13.50
N PHE A 65 -25.31 5.79 14.74
CA PHE A 65 -25.92 7.09 15.01
C PHE A 65 -25.07 8.24 14.45
N CYS A 66 -23.75 8.20 14.65
CA CYS A 66 -22.83 9.19 14.07
C CYS A 66 -22.77 9.11 12.54
N GLU A 67 -22.79 7.92 11.95
CA GLU A 67 -22.84 7.72 10.51
C GLU A 67 -24.15 8.24 9.90
N ASP A 68 -25.30 7.94 10.53
CA ASP A 68 -26.60 8.46 10.12
C ASP A 68 -26.58 10.00 10.18
N LEU A 69 -26.10 10.60 11.27
CA LEU A 69 -25.96 12.05 11.40
C LEU A 69 -25.06 12.62 10.29
N ALA A 70 -23.94 11.97 9.97
CA ALA A 70 -23.04 12.41 8.91
C ALA A 70 -23.72 12.41 7.54
N ASN A 71 -24.54 11.39 7.24
CA ASN A 71 -25.32 11.31 6.00
C ASN A 71 -26.46 12.34 5.97
N MET A 72 -26.87 12.85 7.13
CA MET A 72 -27.89 13.89 7.24
C MET A 72 -27.31 15.32 7.15
N VAL A 73 -25.98 15.48 7.22
CA VAL A 73 -25.34 16.80 7.15
C VAL A 73 -25.53 17.41 5.76
N GLY A 74 -26.11 18.59 5.71
CA GLY A 74 -26.40 19.32 4.47
C GLY A 74 -27.73 18.95 3.83
N LEU A 75 -28.47 17.96 4.37
CA LEU A 75 -29.83 17.69 3.93
C LEU A 75 -30.78 18.81 4.35
N PRO A 76 -31.68 19.27 3.46
CA PRO A 76 -32.59 20.37 3.74
C PRO A 76 -33.64 20.03 4.81
N GLU A 77 -33.91 18.75 5.07
CA GLU A 77 -34.83 18.31 6.12
C GLU A 77 -34.20 18.34 7.53
N TYR A 78 -32.87 18.47 7.61
CA TYR A 78 -32.09 18.29 8.84
C TYR A 78 -31.00 19.37 9.05
N PRO A 79 -31.35 20.67 9.06
CA PRO A 79 -30.39 21.77 9.18
C PRO A 79 -29.50 21.70 10.43
N VAL A 80 -29.97 21.08 11.52
CA VAL A 80 -29.21 20.98 12.79
C VAL A 80 -28.27 19.77 12.86
N ALA A 81 -28.29 18.87 11.87
CA ALA A 81 -27.49 17.64 11.90
C ALA A 81 -25.99 17.92 12.03
N ASP A 82 -25.47 18.96 11.34
CA ASP A 82 -24.08 19.41 11.49
C ASP A 82 -23.77 19.77 12.94
N MET A 83 -24.60 20.62 13.56
CA MET A 83 -24.37 21.14 14.90
C MET A 83 -24.40 20.05 15.96
N LEU A 84 -25.36 19.12 15.85
CA LEU A 84 -25.43 17.93 16.70
C LEU A 84 -24.18 17.07 16.57
N LEU A 85 -23.81 16.69 15.34
CA LEU A 85 -22.67 15.83 15.12
C LEU A 85 -21.37 16.48 15.58
N ARG A 86 -21.16 17.77 15.31
CA ARG A 86 -19.99 18.50 15.78
C ARG A 86 -19.91 18.55 17.30
N SER A 87 -21.02 18.86 17.97
CA SER A 87 -21.05 18.90 19.42
C SER A 87 -20.72 17.53 20.01
N LEU A 88 -21.31 16.46 19.44
CA LEU A 88 -21.04 15.10 19.88
C LEU A 88 -19.56 14.73 19.69
N LEU A 89 -18.98 14.98 18.52
CA LEU A 89 -17.58 14.67 18.22
C LEU A 89 -16.61 15.43 19.13
N VAL A 90 -16.91 16.70 19.46
CA VAL A 90 -16.10 17.50 20.39
C VAL A 90 -16.16 16.91 21.80
N SER A 91 -17.34 16.57 22.31
CA SER A 91 -17.48 15.93 23.63
C SER A 91 -16.76 14.57 23.67
N PHE A 92 -16.85 13.79 22.58
CA PHE A 92 -16.18 12.51 22.46
C PHE A 92 -14.64 12.66 22.46
N ALA A 93 -14.12 13.63 21.71
CA ALA A 93 -12.70 13.93 21.62
C ALA A 93 -12.13 14.42 22.96
N GLN A 94 -12.82 15.35 23.63
CA GLN A 94 -12.42 15.87 24.94
C GLN A 94 -12.24 14.75 25.96
N TYR A 95 -13.17 13.79 25.99
CA TYR A 95 -13.06 12.64 26.88
C TYR A 95 -11.95 11.67 26.44
N CYS A 96 -11.91 11.28 25.17
CA CYS A 96 -10.97 10.26 24.68
C CYS A 96 -9.49 10.67 24.74
N LEU A 97 -9.23 11.98 24.65
CA LEU A 97 -7.89 12.55 24.77
C LEU A 97 -7.46 12.80 26.22
N SER A 98 -8.33 12.53 27.19
CA SER A 98 -8.00 12.56 28.60
C SER A 98 -7.48 11.21 29.11
N SER A 99 -6.83 11.21 30.27
CA SER A 99 -6.31 9.99 30.92
C SER A 99 -7.41 9.04 31.40
N SER A 100 -8.63 9.53 31.62
CA SER A 100 -9.75 8.74 32.17
C SER A 100 -10.45 7.84 31.15
N ALA A 101 -10.19 8.03 29.84
CA ALA A 101 -10.85 7.21 28.84
C ALA A 101 -10.41 5.74 28.87
N THR A 102 -11.35 4.85 28.57
CA THR A 102 -11.07 3.41 28.41
C THR A 102 -10.53 3.12 27.01
N GLU A 103 -9.79 2.02 26.85
CA GLU A 103 -9.30 1.58 25.53
C GLU A 103 -10.46 1.40 24.53
N GLY A 104 -11.58 0.82 24.96
CA GLY A 104 -12.76 0.61 24.12
C GLY A 104 -13.38 1.91 23.61
N LEU A 105 -13.52 2.92 24.47
CA LEU A 105 -14.08 4.21 24.06
C LEU A 105 -13.15 4.98 23.11
N ARG A 106 -11.82 4.92 23.32
CA ARG A 106 -10.86 5.49 22.35
C ARG A 106 -10.95 4.79 21.00
N ALA A 107 -11.04 3.46 21.00
CA ALA A 107 -11.18 2.69 19.77
C ALA A 107 -12.49 3.00 19.02
N LEU A 108 -13.60 3.22 19.74
CA LEU A 108 -14.88 3.63 19.18
C LEU A 108 -14.81 5.07 18.62
N PHE A 109 -14.19 6.00 19.34
CA PHE A 109 -14.00 7.37 18.85
C PHE A 109 -13.24 7.39 17.52
N LEU A 110 -12.18 6.60 17.39
CA LEU A 110 -11.44 6.46 16.13
C LEU A 110 -12.29 5.89 14.99
N ASP A 111 -13.18 4.93 15.26
CA ASP A 111 -14.12 4.42 14.26
C ASP A 111 -15.12 5.49 13.84
N VAL A 112 -15.69 6.22 14.81
CA VAL A 112 -16.64 7.30 14.55
C VAL A 112 -16.00 8.39 13.68
N VAL A 113 -14.80 8.86 14.04
CA VAL A 113 -14.10 9.88 13.24
C VAL A 113 -13.79 9.37 11.83
N PHE A 114 -13.35 8.11 11.71
CA PHE A 114 -13.09 7.49 10.41
C PHE A 114 -14.36 7.39 9.55
N SER A 115 -15.44 6.83 10.09
CA SER A 115 -16.71 6.67 9.38
C SER A 115 -17.33 8.00 8.97
N VAL A 116 -17.35 8.99 9.86
CA VAL A 116 -17.81 10.36 9.53
C VAL A 116 -16.94 10.95 8.41
N SER A 117 -15.62 10.79 8.48
CA SER A 117 -14.71 11.26 7.42
C SER A 117 -15.00 10.57 6.09
N CYS A 118 -15.29 9.28 6.07
CA CYS A 118 -15.65 8.55 4.85
C CYS A 118 -16.93 9.09 4.19
N VAL A 119 -17.94 9.45 4.99
CA VAL A 119 -19.19 10.04 4.48
C VAL A 119 -18.94 11.44 3.94
N VAL A 120 -18.30 12.31 4.73
CA VAL A 120 -18.05 13.71 4.36
C VAL A 120 -17.12 13.84 3.16
N PHE A 121 -16.10 12.97 3.04
CA PHE A 121 -15.16 12.97 1.92
C PHE A 121 -15.61 12.10 0.74
N SER A 122 -16.81 11.52 0.81
CA SER A 122 -17.33 10.67 -0.27
C SER A 122 -17.49 11.44 -1.58
N ALA A 123 -17.30 10.76 -2.71
CA ALA A 123 -17.53 11.34 -4.03
C ALA A 123 -18.96 11.88 -4.18
N THR A 124 -19.95 11.20 -3.59
CA THR A 124 -21.34 11.65 -3.56
C THR A 124 -21.48 13.01 -2.88
N GLN A 125 -20.87 13.21 -1.69
CA GLN A 125 -20.94 14.48 -1.00
C GLN A 125 -20.18 15.58 -1.75
N GLN A 126 -19.00 15.26 -2.31
CA GLN A 126 -18.23 16.23 -3.09
C GLN A 126 -18.97 16.66 -4.36
N ASN A 127 -19.67 15.76 -5.04
CA ASN A 127 -20.47 16.09 -6.23
C ASN A 127 -21.62 17.05 -5.89
N VAL A 128 -22.27 16.88 -4.74
CA VAL A 128 -23.31 17.81 -4.26
C VAL A 128 -22.72 19.18 -3.93
N LEU A 129 -21.55 19.22 -3.27
CA LEU A 129 -20.89 20.48 -2.94
C LEU A 129 -20.41 21.24 -4.18
N HIS A 130 -20.04 20.53 -5.25
CA HIS A 130 -19.57 21.11 -6.51
C HIS A 130 -20.64 21.25 -7.59
N SER A 131 -21.92 20.99 -7.27
CA SER A 131 -22.99 21.20 -8.23
C SER A 131 -23.09 22.67 -8.63
N ALA A 132 -23.50 22.92 -9.88
CA ALA A 132 -23.71 24.28 -10.37
C ALA A 132 -24.66 25.07 -9.44
N PRO A 133 -24.42 26.38 -9.26
CA PRO A 133 -25.37 27.22 -8.56
C PRO A 133 -26.74 27.15 -9.27
N PRO A 134 -27.86 27.27 -8.54
CA PRO A 134 -29.17 27.31 -9.17
C PRO A 134 -29.27 28.52 -10.12
N ASP A 135 -29.86 28.33 -11.30
CA ASP A 135 -30.07 29.42 -12.24
C ASP A 135 -30.95 30.50 -11.61
N PHE A 136 -30.61 31.78 -11.82
CA PHE A 136 -31.36 32.93 -11.31
C PHE A 136 -32.82 32.97 -11.77
N SER A 137 -33.18 32.19 -12.80
CA SER A 137 -34.54 32.03 -13.34
C SER A 137 -35.44 31.07 -12.55
N VAL A 138 -34.91 30.39 -11.51
CA VAL A 138 -35.68 29.43 -10.71
C VAL A 138 -36.68 30.12 -9.78
N LEU A 139 -36.35 31.33 -9.29
CA LEU A 139 -37.26 32.16 -8.50
C LEU A 139 -37.90 33.22 -9.40
N THR A 140 -39.18 33.49 -9.19
CA THR A 140 -39.87 34.57 -9.90
C THR A 140 -39.44 35.95 -9.37
N ASP A 141 -39.59 37.00 -10.17
CA ASP A 141 -39.32 38.38 -9.72
C ASP A 141 -40.16 38.79 -8.51
N ALA A 142 -41.34 38.19 -8.33
CA ALA A 142 -42.17 38.38 -7.15
C ALA A 142 -41.55 37.74 -5.90
N GLN A 143 -41.10 36.48 -6.00
CA GLN A 143 -40.42 35.77 -4.92
C GLN A 143 -39.11 36.47 -4.52
N LEU A 144 -38.34 36.94 -5.49
CA LEU A 144 -37.10 37.69 -5.22
C LEU A 144 -37.38 39.03 -4.53
N ARG A 145 -38.42 39.77 -4.95
CA ARG A 145 -38.83 41.01 -4.27
C ARG A 145 -39.26 40.76 -2.84
N GLU A 146 -40.04 39.70 -2.61
CA GLU A 146 -40.50 39.30 -1.28
C GLU A 146 -39.32 38.93 -0.37
N TRP A 147 -38.37 38.13 -0.86
CA TRP A 147 -37.14 37.82 -0.12
C TRP A 147 -36.38 39.09 0.28
N ARG A 148 -36.13 39.99 -0.68
CA ARG A 148 -35.38 41.22 -0.43
C ARG A 148 -36.09 42.16 0.56
N HIS A 149 -37.42 42.22 0.52
CA HIS A 149 -38.21 42.98 1.49
C HIS A 149 -38.04 42.43 2.92
N LEU A 150 -37.94 41.11 3.07
CA LEU A 150 -37.75 40.46 4.37
C LEU A 150 -36.31 40.59 4.90
N THR A 151 -35.30 40.65 4.02
CA THR A 151 -33.88 40.65 4.42
C THR A 151 -33.19 42.01 4.44
N HIS A 152 -33.71 43.02 3.73
CA HIS A 152 -33.14 44.37 3.65
C HIS A 152 -34.16 45.44 4.11
N PRO A 153 -34.62 45.40 5.38
CA PRO A 153 -35.62 46.34 5.88
C PRO A 153 -35.02 47.76 5.94
N GLY A 154 -35.42 48.62 4.99
CA GLY A 154 -35.01 50.03 4.94
C GLY A 154 -34.50 50.52 3.58
N GLU A 155 -34.27 49.62 2.62
CA GLU A 155 -33.92 49.99 1.25
C GLU A 155 -35.21 50.26 0.44
N ALA A 156 -35.60 51.54 0.32
CA ALA A 156 -36.87 51.95 -0.28
C ALA A 156 -36.98 51.75 -1.81
N ALA A 157 -35.88 51.41 -2.48
CA ALA A 157 -35.82 51.09 -3.90
C ALA A 157 -34.74 50.03 -4.12
N ILE A 158 -35.07 48.78 -3.81
CA ILE A 158 -34.17 47.67 -4.08
C ILE A 158 -34.16 47.45 -5.59
N ASP A 159 -33.04 47.77 -6.23
CA ASP A 159 -32.86 47.65 -7.69
C ASP A 159 -33.09 46.19 -8.08
N THR A 160 -34.24 45.89 -8.67
CA THR A 160 -34.65 44.53 -8.99
C THR A 160 -33.77 43.88 -10.07
N GLU A 161 -32.97 44.69 -10.77
CA GLU A 161 -32.10 44.29 -11.88
C GLU A 161 -30.74 43.72 -11.45
N LEU A 162 -30.31 43.91 -10.19
CA LEU A 162 -29.04 43.38 -9.69
C LEU A 162 -29.18 41.90 -9.24
N PRO A 163 -28.37 40.97 -9.78
CA PRO A 163 -28.39 39.58 -9.35
C PRO A 163 -27.98 39.44 -7.88
N LEU A 164 -28.68 38.60 -7.13
CA LEU A 164 -28.32 38.29 -5.74
C LEU A 164 -26.96 37.57 -5.71
N PRO A 165 -26.14 37.77 -4.66
CA PRO A 165 -25.02 36.89 -4.39
C PRO A 165 -25.47 35.42 -4.30
N ASP A 166 -24.63 34.50 -4.75
CA ASP A 166 -25.02 33.07 -4.84
C ASP A 166 -25.46 32.48 -3.49
N ASP A 167 -24.89 32.91 -2.36
CA ASP A 167 -25.27 32.43 -1.03
C ASP A 167 -26.64 32.96 -0.60
N GLU A 168 -26.96 34.20 -0.95
CA GLU A 168 -28.27 34.79 -0.73
C GLU A 168 -29.35 34.15 -1.61
N MET A 169 -29.03 33.87 -2.88
CA MET A 169 -29.92 33.15 -3.79
C MET A 169 -30.29 31.75 -3.26
N ARG A 170 -29.31 31.00 -2.74
CA ARG A 170 -29.54 29.68 -2.12
C ARG A 170 -30.45 29.76 -0.89
N ARG A 171 -30.27 30.77 -0.03
CA ARG A 171 -31.11 30.98 1.16
C ARG A 171 -32.54 31.36 0.75
N ALA A 172 -32.69 32.24 -0.24
CA ALA A 172 -33.99 32.60 -0.80
C ALA A 172 -34.71 31.37 -1.36
N LEU A 173 -34.02 30.52 -2.13
CA LEU A 173 -34.59 29.31 -2.70
C LEU A 173 -35.09 28.35 -1.63
N LEU A 174 -34.26 28.07 -0.61
CA LEU A 174 -34.64 27.22 0.52
C LEU A 174 -35.83 27.80 1.29
N TYR A 175 -35.80 29.11 1.58
CA TYR A 175 -36.89 29.78 2.31
C TYR A 175 -38.21 29.70 1.55
N MET A 176 -38.20 29.96 0.24
CA MET A 176 -39.39 29.92 -0.61
C MET A 176 -39.92 28.49 -0.76
N ALA A 177 -39.04 27.51 -0.97
CA ALA A 177 -39.43 26.10 -1.07
C ALA A 177 -40.06 25.59 0.23
N LEU A 178 -39.47 25.91 1.38
CA LEU A 178 -39.98 25.49 2.70
C LEU A 178 -41.26 26.24 3.11
N SER A 179 -41.50 27.43 2.56
CA SER A 179 -42.70 28.22 2.85
C SER A 179 -43.98 27.68 2.19
N HIS A 180 -43.86 26.82 1.17
CA HIS A 180 -45.01 26.24 0.46
C HIS A 180 -45.97 25.48 1.38
N ARG A 181 -45.42 24.72 2.34
CA ARG A 181 -46.18 23.82 3.21
C ARG A 181 -46.54 24.42 4.58
N VAL A 182 -46.12 25.65 4.85
CA VAL A 182 -46.46 26.35 6.10
C VAL A 182 -47.95 26.73 6.14
N GLY A 183 -48.59 26.87 4.98
CA GLY A 183 -50.03 27.09 4.84
C GLY A 183 -50.87 25.82 4.60
N ASP A 184 -50.31 24.62 4.86
CA ASP A 184 -51.03 23.36 4.65
C ASP A 184 -52.27 23.28 5.57
N PRO A 185 -53.43 22.83 5.06
CA PRO A 185 -54.64 22.68 5.88
C PRO A 185 -54.49 21.68 7.03
N ALA A 186 -53.51 20.76 6.95
CA ALA A 186 -53.17 19.85 8.02
C ALA A 186 -52.22 20.53 9.05
N PRO A 187 -52.66 20.76 10.30
CA PRO A 187 -51.92 21.58 11.26
C PRO A 187 -50.55 20.99 11.65
N HIS A 188 -50.42 19.66 11.64
CA HIS A 188 -49.18 18.97 11.94
C HIS A 188 -48.13 19.12 10.82
N VAL A 189 -48.58 19.17 9.56
CA VAL A 189 -47.71 19.40 8.39
C VAL A 189 -47.24 20.84 8.38
N ALA A 190 -48.17 21.79 8.57
CA ALA A 190 -47.87 23.21 8.66
C ALA A 190 -46.87 23.52 9.79
N ALA A 191 -47.09 22.96 10.99
CA ALA A 191 -46.18 23.13 12.12
C ALA A 191 -44.80 22.53 11.82
N ALA A 192 -44.72 21.31 11.28
CA ALA A 192 -43.45 20.68 10.94
C ALA A 192 -42.64 21.50 9.92
N SER A 193 -43.31 22.00 8.87
CA SER A 193 -42.67 22.87 7.87
C SER A 193 -42.23 24.21 8.45
N LEU A 194 -43.01 24.80 9.36
CA LEU A 194 -42.66 26.03 10.06
C LEU A 194 -41.41 25.84 10.94
N HIS A 195 -41.36 24.77 11.75
CA HIS A 195 -40.19 24.47 12.58
C HIS A 195 -38.95 24.15 11.74
N LEU A 196 -39.10 23.46 10.62
CA LEU A 196 -38.00 23.19 9.70
C LEU A 196 -37.45 24.49 9.10
N ARG A 197 -38.32 25.38 8.62
CA ARG A 197 -37.94 26.70 8.11
C ARG A 197 -37.26 27.54 9.19
N ALA A 198 -37.81 27.57 10.40
CA ALA A 198 -37.22 28.27 11.54
C ALA A 198 -35.83 27.74 11.88
N ALA A 199 -35.63 26.42 11.85
CA ALA A 199 -34.33 25.81 12.10
C ALA A 199 -33.27 26.28 11.08
N HIS A 200 -33.61 26.36 9.79
CA HIS A 200 -32.72 26.95 8.77
C HIS A 200 -32.38 28.42 9.09
N ILE A 201 -33.38 29.25 9.38
CA ILE A 201 -33.18 30.67 9.71
C ILE A 201 -32.26 30.83 10.93
N PHE A 202 -32.49 30.07 11.99
CA PHE A 202 -31.63 30.09 13.18
C PHE A 202 -30.21 29.62 12.86
N THR A 203 -30.03 28.61 12.00
CA THR A 203 -28.68 28.22 11.57
C THR A 203 -27.98 29.31 10.78
N TRP A 204 -28.69 30.07 9.93
CA TRP A 204 -28.09 31.20 9.21
C TRP A 204 -27.70 32.33 10.17
N ALA A 205 -28.54 32.61 11.17
CA ALA A 205 -28.24 33.59 12.23
C ALA A 205 -26.96 33.26 13.01
N LEU A 206 -26.74 31.97 13.29
CA LEU A 206 -25.54 31.48 13.97
C LEU A 206 -24.28 31.54 13.08
N GLN A 207 -24.45 31.53 11.76
CA GLN A 207 -23.37 31.55 10.78
C GLN A 207 -22.94 32.97 10.41
N ASP A 208 -23.90 33.88 10.27
CA ASP A 208 -23.68 35.26 9.83
C ASP A 208 -24.58 36.23 10.62
N GLU A 209 -24.11 36.59 11.81
CA GLU A 209 -24.85 37.49 12.71
C GLU A 209 -25.05 38.88 12.07
N ALA A 210 -24.10 39.35 11.26
CA ALA A 210 -24.14 40.67 10.66
C ALA A 210 -25.26 40.79 9.62
N ARG A 211 -25.51 39.73 8.82
CA ARG A 211 -26.58 39.72 7.81
C ARG A 211 -27.96 39.39 8.37
N PHE A 212 -28.04 38.76 9.54
CA PHE A 212 -29.31 38.36 10.16
C PHE A 212 -29.49 39.00 11.54
N PRO A 213 -29.59 40.35 11.63
CA PRO A 213 -29.95 41.03 12.87
C PRO A 213 -31.40 40.74 13.26
N HIS A 214 -31.78 41.09 14.50
CA HIS A 214 -33.13 40.87 15.04
C HIS A 214 -34.24 41.38 14.10
N ALA A 215 -34.05 42.58 13.51
CA ALA A 215 -34.99 43.21 12.58
C ALA A 215 -35.26 42.41 11.29
N VAL A 216 -34.35 41.51 10.91
CA VAL A 216 -34.49 40.60 9.76
C VAL A 216 -35.03 39.23 10.19
N LEU A 217 -34.56 38.73 11.34
CA LEU A 217 -34.96 37.42 11.86
C LEU A 217 -36.44 37.35 12.24
N GLU A 218 -36.96 38.40 12.88
CA GLU A 218 -38.35 38.42 13.33
C GLU A 218 -39.36 38.30 12.16
N PRO A 219 -39.25 39.09 11.07
CA PRO A 219 -40.08 38.90 9.88
C PRO A 219 -39.96 37.51 9.26
N LEU A 220 -38.73 36.98 9.09
CA LEU A 220 -38.51 35.67 8.45
C LEU A 220 -39.14 34.52 9.26
N LEU A 221 -39.14 34.59 10.58
CA LEU A 221 -39.69 33.53 11.44
C LEU A 221 -41.22 33.54 11.48
N HIS A 222 -41.82 34.74 11.57
CA HIS A 222 -43.25 34.89 11.83
C HIS A 222 -44.13 35.03 10.57
N THR A 223 -43.53 35.15 9.38
CA THR A 223 -44.29 35.20 8.13
C THR A 223 -44.92 33.84 7.82
N MET A 224 -46.17 33.66 8.26
CA MET A 224 -46.92 32.41 8.07
C MET A 224 -47.38 32.18 6.62
N HIS A 225 -47.63 33.27 5.89
CA HIS A 225 -48.03 33.22 4.48
C HIS A 225 -47.06 34.07 3.67
N VAL A 226 -46.30 33.42 2.79
CA VAL A 226 -45.46 34.08 1.79
C VAL A 226 -46.27 34.10 0.50
N ALA A 227 -46.62 35.29 0.00
CA ALA A 227 -47.31 35.42 -1.29
C ALA A 227 -46.38 34.84 -2.38
N ASP A 228 -46.83 33.80 -3.09
CA ASP A 228 -46.01 32.97 -4.00
C ASP A 228 -45.00 32.03 -3.31
N GLY A 229 -45.26 31.67 -2.05
CA GLY A 229 -44.52 30.63 -1.32
C GLY A 229 -44.62 29.27 -2.00
N GLY A 230 -43.52 28.84 -2.60
CA GLY A 230 -43.36 27.52 -3.19
C GLY A 230 -42.68 27.56 -4.54
N VAL A 231 -41.67 26.72 -4.69
CA VAL A 231 -40.87 26.61 -5.89
C VAL A 231 -40.87 25.16 -6.30
N ALA A 232 -41.23 24.87 -7.56
CA ALA A 232 -41.20 23.53 -8.11
C ALA A 232 -39.76 23.15 -8.48
N VAL A 233 -38.94 22.87 -7.47
CA VAL A 233 -37.55 22.46 -7.64
C VAL A 233 -37.38 21.02 -7.20
N ASP A 234 -36.52 20.29 -7.90
CA ASP A 234 -36.07 18.98 -7.45
C ASP A 234 -35.38 19.07 -6.08
N TRP A 235 -35.61 18.07 -5.23
CA TRP A 235 -34.99 17.96 -3.92
C TRP A 235 -33.46 17.89 -4.01
N GLY A 236 -32.91 17.39 -5.11
CA GLY A 236 -31.47 17.42 -5.36
C GLY A 236 -30.88 18.84 -5.38
N VAL A 237 -31.60 19.82 -5.91
CA VAL A 237 -31.16 21.23 -5.95
C VAL A 237 -31.24 21.87 -4.56
N LEU A 238 -32.29 21.58 -3.79
CA LEU A 238 -32.41 22.05 -2.41
C LEU A 238 -31.32 21.44 -1.52
N HIS A 239 -30.98 20.17 -1.74
CA HIS A 239 -29.86 19.51 -1.10
C HIS A 239 -28.53 20.18 -1.43
N ALA A 240 -28.25 20.45 -2.71
CA ALA A 240 -27.08 21.21 -3.11
C ALA A 240 -27.00 22.58 -2.42
N CYS A 241 -28.11 23.33 -2.40
CA CYS A 241 -28.16 24.65 -1.77
C CYS A 241 -27.86 24.57 -0.27
N SER A 242 -28.50 23.65 0.45
CA SER A 242 -28.30 23.49 1.89
C SER A 242 -26.89 22.99 2.22
N ALA A 243 -26.37 22.03 1.47
CA ALA A 243 -25.01 21.52 1.65
C ALA A 243 -23.93 22.59 1.39
N GLN A 244 -24.09 23.40 0.32
CA GLN A 244 -23.16 24.49 -0.01
C GLN A 244 -23.18 25.61 1.04
N LEU A 245 -24.36 26.00 1.53
CA LEU A 245 -24.47 26.95 2.65
C LEU A 245 -23.85 26.41 3.93
N CYS A 246 -24.06 25.13 4.22
CA CYS A 246 -23.43 24.46 5.35
C CYS A 246 -21.89 24.43 5.21
N ALA A 247 -21.36 24.15 4.02
CA ALA A 247 -19.93 24.11 3.76
C ALA A 247 -19.24 25.48 3.83
N ALA A 248 -19.98 26.57 3.54
CA ALA A 248 -19.48 27.95 3.68
C ALA A 248 -19.18 28.32 5.14
N PHE A 249 -19.81 27.66 6.10
CA PHE A 249 -19.53 27.86 7.52
C PHE A 249 -18.25 27.14 7.94
N GLU A 250 -17.21 27.87 8.34
CA GLU A 250 -15.89 27.29 8.66
C GLU A 250 -15.95 26.15 9.67
N LYS A 251 -16.82 26.25 10.68
CA LYS A 251 -16.93 25.23 11.73
C LYS A 251 -17.63 23.96 11.26
N SER A 252 -18.43 24.00 10.19
CA SER A 252 -19.17 22.86 9.64
C SER A 252 -18.27 21.66 9.32
N LEU A 253 -18.82 20.45 9.37
CA LEU A 253 -18.14 19.24 8.91
C LEU A 253 -18.05 19.14 7.39
N LEU A 254 -18.81 19.92 6.63
CA LEU A 254 -18.69 20.01 5.17
C LEU A 254 -17.68 21.06 4.71
N SER A 255 -17.13 21.86 5.63
CA SER A 255 -16.20 22.92 5.28
C SER A 255 -14.86 22.37 4.77
N ALA A 256 -14.15 23.17 3.98
CA ALA A 256 -12.79 22.82 3.56
C ALA A 256 -11.87 22.55 4.77
N MET A 257 -12.06 23.26 5.88
CA MET A 257 -11.31 23.08 7.12
C MET A 257 -11.63 21.76 7.84
N ALA A 258 -12.81 21.17 7.61
CA ALA A 258 -13.13 19.85 8.16
C ALA A 258 -12.22 18.75 7.61
N LYS A 259 -11.78 18.89 6.34
CA LYS A 259 -10.80 17.98 5.70
C LYS A 259 -9.46 17.95 6.43
N GLU A 260 -9.14 19.00 7.19
CA GLU A 260 -7.95 19.05 8.04
C GLU A 260 -8.23 18.65 9.49
N ARG A 261 -9.38 19.07 10.04
CA ARG A 261 -9.75 18.86 11.44
C ARG A 261 -10.07 17.39 11.76
N LEU A 262 -10.82 16.70 10.92
CA LEU A 262 -11.20 15.31 11.22
C LEU A 262 -9.99 14.37 11.23
N PRO A 263 -9.07 14.41 10.24
CA PRO A 263 -7.87 13.58 10.31
C PRO A 263 -6.94 13.96 11.46
N SER A 264 -6.92 15.21 11.91
CA SER A 264 -6.08 15.62 13.05
C SER A 264 -6.48 14.93 14.36
N TRP A 265 -7.76 14.59 14.53
CA TRP A 265 -8.22 13.77 15.66
C TRP A 265 -7.78 12.30 15.59
N LEU A 266 -7.53 11.74 14.41
CA LEU A 266 -6.90 10.43 14.29
C LEU A 266 -5.40 10.52 14.64
N ILE A 267 -4.76 11.63 14.27
CA ILE A 267 -3.34 11.89 14.50
C ILE A 267 -3.04 12.18 15.98
N SER A 268 -3.97 12.80 16.71
CA SER A 268 -3.77 13.21 18.11
C SER A 268 -3.41 12.05 19.04
N VAL A 269 -3.82 10.81 18.72
CA VAL A 269 -3.46 9.61 19.49
C VAL A 269 -1.93 9.37 19.52
N PHE A 270 -1.20 9.84 18.51
CA PHE A 270 0.28 9.76 18.47
C PHE A 270 0.96 10.88 19.27
N GLN A 271 0.20 11.89 19.71
CA GLN A 271 0.72 12.96 20.57
C GLN A 271 0.59 12.61 22.07
N LEU A 272 -0.25 11.62 22.40
CA LEU A 272 -0.38 11.09 23.76
C LEU A 272 0.90 10.32 24.14
N ARG A 273 1.57 10.76 25.21
CA ARG A 273 2.80 10.13 25.71
C ARG A 273 2.50 8.94 26.62
N GLU A 274 3.32 7.90 26.56
CA GLU A 274 3.23 6.70 27.40
C GLU A 274 3.46 6.97 28.89
N GLU A 275 4.12 8.08 29.23
CA GLU A 275 4.33 8.58 30.60
C GLU A 275 3.01 8.76 31.38
N GLN A 276 1.86 8.80 30.69
CA GLN A 276 0.53 8.90 31.29
C GLN A 276 -0.08 7.55 31.73
N HIS A 277 0.67 6.43 31.65
CA HIS A 277 0.20 5.07 31.99
C HIS A 277 -1.14 4.68 31.33
N ILE A 278 -1.37 5.14 30.10
CA ILE A 278 -2.60 4.87 29.36
C ILE A 278 -2.53 3.45 28.77
N ALA A 279 -3.11 2.49 29.49
CA ALA A 279 -3.24 1.12 29.01
C ALA A 279 -4.00 1.07 27.66
N GLY A 280 -3.49 0.28 26.71
CA GLY A 280 -4.17 0.06 25.41
C GLY A 280 -3.94 1.15 24.36
N LEU A 281 -3.08 2.14 24.61
CA LEU A 281 -2.77 3.20 23.64
C LEU A 281 -2.27 2.65 22.30
N GLU A 282 -1.51 1.56 22.31
CA GLU A 282 -0.94 0.95 21.11
C GLU A 282 -1.97 0.30 20.19
N ALA A 283 -3.06 -0.23 20.77
CA ALA A 283 -4.19 -0.73 19.97
C ALA A 283 -4.89 0.43 19.26
N SER A 284 -5.02 1.57 19.95
CA SER A 284 -5.60 2.80 19.40
C SER A 284 -4.70 3.39 18.30
N ARG A 285 -3.38 3.48 18.51
CA ARG A 285 -2.40 3.90 17.49
C ARG A 285 -2.45 2.99 16.26
N LYS A 286 -2.43 1.66 16.45
CA LYS A 286 -2.58 0.68 15.36
C LYS A 286 -3.86 0.93 14.56
N LYS A 287 -4.99 1.14 15.23
CA LYS A 287 -6.28 1.39 14.59
C LYS A 287 -6.29 2.71 13.81
N ALA A 288 -5.72 3.77 14.39
CA ALA A 288 -5.56 5.05 13.72
C ALA A 288 -4.71 4.94 12.44
N LEU A 289 -3.60 4.17 12.45
CA LEU A 289 -2.81 3.91 11.24
C LEU A 289 -3.64 3.22 10.15
N GLN A 290 -4.47 2.24 10.50
CA GLN A 290 -5.33 1.52 9.56
C GLN A 290 -6.38 2.44 8.93
N HIS A 291 -7.01 3.29 9.74
CA HIS A 291 -8.00 4.27 9.29
C HIS A 291 -7.37 5.35 8.41
N MET A 292 -6.22 5.87 8.82
CA MET A 292 -5.45 6.84 8.03
C MET A 292 -5.08 6.26 6.66
N ALA A 293 -4.60 5.01 6.58
CA ALA A 293 -4.29 4.37 5.30
C ALA A 293 -5.48 4.37 4.33
N LYS A 294 -6.69 4.10 4.83
CA LYS A 294 -7.91 4.13 4.02
C LYS A 294 -8.31 5.56 3.63
N LEU A 295 -8.25 6.50 4.57
CA LEU A 295 -8.63 7.90 4.32
C LEU A 295 -7.72 8.60 3.32
N THR A 296 -6.43 8.27 3.30
CA THR A 296 -5.47 8.83 2.34
C THR A 296 -5.91 8.65 0.89
N ARG A 297 -6.59 7.54 0.58
CA ARG A 297 -7.14 7.28 -0.77
C ARG A 297 -8.31 8.19 -1.12
N LEU A 298 -9.12 8.56 -0.13
CA LEU A 298 -10.26 9.47 -0.29
C LEU A 298 -9.84 10.94 -0.28
N HIS A 299 -8.75 11.27 0.42
CA HIS A 299 -8.22 12.62 0.54
C HIS A 299 -6.69 12.64 0.37
N PRO A 300 -6.17 12.62 -0.87
CA PRO A 300 -4.73 12.58 -1.15
C PRO A 300 -3.88 13.67 -0.47
N PRO A 301 -4.35 14.92 -0.24
CA PRO A 301 -3.57 15.92 0.50
C PRO A 301 -3.15 15.48 1.91
N LEU A 302 -3.84 14.50 2.50
CA LEU A 302 -3.50 13.95 3.81
C LEU A 302 -2.11 13.26 3.84
N LEU A 303 -1.62 12.80 2.68
CA LEU A 303 -0.31 12.14 2.53
C LEU A 303 0.82 12.91 3.22
N ALA A 304 0.87 14.23 3.00
CA ALA A 304 1.94 15.08 3.53
C ALA A 304 1.94 15.14 5.07
N LYS A 305 0.77 15.03 5.71
CA LYS A 305 0.62 15.06 7.18
C LYS A 305 0.92 13.70 7.82
N ILE A 306 0.60 12.61 7.12
CA ILE A 306 0.84 11.24 7.62
C ILE A 306 2.33 10.87 7.53
N TRP A 307 3.04 11.34 6.52
CA TRP A 307 4.41 10.90 6.24
C TRP A 307 5.38 11.06 7.42
N PRO A 308 5.44 12.20 8.13
CA PRO A 308 6.31 12.35 9.30
C PRO A 308 5.94 11.40 10.45
N ILE A 309 4.65 11.08 10.60
CA ILE A 309 4.15 10.15 11.62
C ILE A 309 4.59 8.73 11.27
N ALA A 310 4.44 8.34 10.00
CA ALA A 310 4.87 7.04 9.51
C ALA A 310 6.35 6.78 9.76
N ARG A 311 7.22 7.76 9.47
CA ARG A 311 8.66 7.65 9.74
C ARG A 311 8.98 7.47 11.23
N ARG A 312 8.26 8.16 12.12
CA ARG A 312 8.43 8.00 13.57
C ARG A 312 7.99 6.62 14.04
N CYS A 313 6.87 6.11 13.51
CA CYS A 313 6.31 4.81 13.86
C CYS A 313 7.23 3.63 13.52
N VAL A 314 8.16 3.78 12.57
CA VAL A 314 9.17 2.74 12.26
C VAL A 314 10.07 2.44 13.45
N ARG A 315 10.34 3.46 14.28
CA ARG A 315 11.22 3.37 15.46
C ARG A 315 10.43 3.37 16.78
N ASP A 316 9.12 3.12 16.71
CA ASP A 316 8.25 3.03 17.88
C ASP A 316 8.69 1.86 18.79
N ASP A 317 8.53 1.99 20.10
CA ASP A 317 8.92 0.92 21.03
C ASP A 317 8.00 -0.30 20.91
N ASN A 318 6.75 -0.12 20.50
CA ASN A 318 5.77 -1.18 20.40
C ASN A 318 5.77 -1.89 19.04
N ALA A 319 5.98 -3.20 19.05
CA ALA A 319 5.99 -4.02 17.83
C ALA A 319 4.64 -3.99 17.07
N ARG A 320 3.50 -3.79 17.75
CA ARG A 320 2.18 -3.73 17.09
C ARG A 320 2.03 -2.48 16.23
N VAL A 321 2.62 -1.36 16.65
CA VAL A 321 2.62 -0.10 15.89
C VAL A 321 3.58 -0.22 14.71
N ARG A 322 4.79 -0.74 14.93
CA ARG A 322 5.77 -1.03 13.86
C ARG A 322 5.25 -2.02 12.82
N GLU A 323 4.44 -3.00 13.21
CA GLU A 323 3.78 -3.91 12.27
C GLU A 323 2.66 -3.20 11.49
N ALA A 324 1.87 -2.37 12.18
CA ALA A 324 0.70 -1.68 11.61
C ALA A 324 1.06 -0.57 10.62
N ILE A 325 2.28 -0.03 10.66
CA ILE A 325 2.73 0.99 9.70
C ILE A 325 3.08 0.41 8.32
N ILE A 326 3.39 -0.89 8.24
CA ILE A 326 3.85 -1.52 6.99
C ILE A 326 2.82 -1.44 5.85
N PRO A 327 1.52 -1.74 6.05
CA PRO A 327 0.51 -1.56 5.00
C PRO A 327 0.31 -0.09 4.58
N LEU A 328 0.56 0.85 5.51
CA LEU A 328 0.47 2.27 5.20
C LEU A 328 1.59 2.65 4.22
N PHE A 329 2.83 2.16 4.37
CA PHE A 329 3.89 2.42 3.38
C PHE A 329 3.53 1.99 1.96
N LEU A 330 2.93 0.82 1.79
CA LEU A 330 2.46 0.36 0.49
C LEU A 330 1.40 1.29 -0.09
N THR A 331 0.48 1.76 0.75
CA THR A 331 -0.57 2.70 0.33
C THR A 331 0.05 4.04 -0.08
N LEU A 332 0.92 4.60 0.76
CA LEU A 332 1.60 5.87 0.48
C LEU A 332 2.39 5.80 -0.84
N PHE A 333 3.11 4.71 -1.08
CA PHE A 333 3.88 4.54 -2.31
C PHE A 333 2.95 4.39 -3.53
N SER A 334 1.91 3.57 -3.43
CA SER A 334 0.92 3.38 -4.49
C SER A 334 0.25 4.68 -4.91
N GLU A 335 -0.18 5.50 -3.95
CA GLU A 335 -0.82 6.78 -4.23
C GLU A 335 0.15 7.76 -4.90
N THR A 336 1.43 7.81 -4.48
CA THR A 336 2.44 8.65 -5.15
C THR A 336 2.76 8.21 -6.57
N CYS A 337 2.68 6.90 -6.86
CA CYS A 337 2.85 6.39 -8.22
C CYS A 337 1.63 6.71 -9.11
N GLY A 338 0.42 6.73 -8.54
CA GLY A 338 -0.83 6.97 -9.26
C GLY A 338 -1.17 8.44 -9.50
N SER A 339 -0.67 9.38 -8.70
CA SER A 339 -1.06 10.79 -8.75
C SER A 339 -0.46 11.58 -9.92
N GLY A 340 0.35 10.96 -10.78
CA GLY A 340 1.08 11.67 -11.84
C GLY A 340 2.13 12.65 -11.31
N ASP A 341 2.57 12.46 -10.05
CA ASP A 341 3.58 13.28 -9.40
C ASP A 341 4.90 13.30 -10.18
N ALA A 342 5.67 14.38 -10.02
CA ALA A 342 6.99 14.50 -10.64
C ALA A 342 7.87 13.28 -10.31
N SER A 343 8.59 12.75 -11.31
CA SER A 343 9.44 11.55 -11.18
C SER A 343 10.40 11.62 -9.98
N SER A 344 10.88 12.81 -9.61
CA SER A 344 11.75 13.01 -8.45
C SER A 344 11.07 12.69 -7.12
N ARG A 345 9.79 13.05 -6.95
CA ARG A 345 9.03 12.80 -5.72
C ARG A 345 8.70 11.30 -5.55
N VAL A 346 8.43 10.61 -6.65
CA VAL A 346 8.25 9.15 -6.67
C VAL A 346 9.55 8.45 -6.23
N GLU A 347 10.70 8.91 -6.73
CA GLU A 347 12.02 8.37 -6.36
C GLU A 347 12.34 8.56 -4.86
N GLU A 348 12.10 9.75 -4.32
CA GLU A 348 12.31 10.05 -2.90
C GLU A 348 11.42 9.17 -2.02
N THR A 349 10.13 9.08 -2.36
CA THR A 349 9.16 8.26 -1.63
C THR A 349 9.55 6.78 -1.67
N ALA A 350 9.93 6.26 -2.84
CA ALA A 350 10.37 4.87 -3.00
C ALA A 350 11.60 4.56 -2.13
N THR A 351 12.60 5.45 -2.16
CA THR A 351 13.83 5.31 -1.37
C THR A 351 13.52 5.22 0.13
N GLU A 352 12.62 6.07 0.60
CA GLU A 352 12.27 6.14 2.01
C GLU A 352 11.39 4.97 2.48
N VAL A 353 10.43 4.53 1.64
CA VAL A 353 9.64 3.31 1.92
C VAL A 353 10.56 2.10 1.99
N ILE A 354 11.38 1.88 0.97
CA ILE A 354 12.27 0.72 0.91
C ILE A 354 13.27 0.75 2.07
N SER A 355 13.87 1.89 2.36
CA SER A 355 14.78 2.06 3.50
C SER A 355 14.09 1.75 4.84
N SER A 356 12.85 2.22 5.02
CA SER A 356 12.06 1.93 6.23
C SER A 356 11.74 0.44 6.37
N LEU A 357 11.36 -0.23 5.28
CA LEU A 357 11.10 -1.67 5.28
C LEU A 357 12.37 -2.48 5.54
N LEU A 358 13.50 -2.10 4.91
CA LEU A 358 14.81 -2.71 5.14
C LEU A 358 15.35 -2.46 6.55
N HIS A 359 14.89 -1.42 7.24
CA HIS A 359 15.16 -1.29 8.68
C HIS A 359 14.36 -2.32 9.48
N LEU A 360 13.07 -2.49 9.17
CA LEU A 360 12.16 -3.40 9.86
C LEU A 360 12.46 -4.90 9.64
N ILE A 361 13.21 -5.29 8.60
CA ILE A 361 13.66 -6.70 8.46
C ILE A 361 14.65 -7.13 9.55
N SER A 362 15.28 -6.17 10.24
CA SER A 362 16.20 -6.42 11.36
C SER A 362 15.51 -6.28 12.73
N ASP A 363 14.17 -6.21 12.75
CA ASP A 363 13.39 -6.04 13.98
C ASP A 363 13.50 -7.24 14.92
N ARG A 364 13.25 -7.01 16.22
CA ARG A 364 13.21 -8.05 17.25
C ARG A 364 11.96 -8.93 17.12
N SER A 365 10.86 -8.39 16.58
CA SER A 365 9.58 -9.07 16.43
C SER A 365 9.49 -9.84 15.11
N VAL A 366 9.26 -11.15 15.21
CA VAL A 366 9.04 -12.06 14.07
C VAL A 366 7.88 -11.60 13.19
N ALA A 367 6.81 -11.06 13.79
CA ALA A 367 5.65 -10.58 13.04
C ALA A 367 6.00 -9.36 12.17
N VAL A 368 6.76 -8.41 12.72
CA VAL A 368 7.22 -7.20 12.02
C VAL A 368 8.12 -7.59 10.84
N VAL A 369 9.13 -8.44 11.07
CA VAL A 369 10.05 -8.91 10.02
C VAL A 369 9.30 -9.64 8.91
N THR A 370 8.40 -10.57 9.26
CA THR A 370 7.60 -11.31 8.28
C THR A 370 6.73 -10.37 7.44
N ARG A 371 6.10 -9.37 8.08
CA ARG A 371 5.24 -8.41 7.38
C ARG A 371 6.06 -7.48 6.49
N ALA A 372 7.26 -7.08 6.90
CA ALA A 372 8.18 -6.27 6.12
C ALA A 372 8.66 -7.01 4.86
N ILE A 373 9.04 -8.29 4.99
CA ILE A 373 9.40 -9.14 3.83
C ILE A 373 8.21 -9.26 2.87
N THR A 374 6.98 -9.42 3.38
CA THR A 374 5.77 -9.50 2.54
C THR A 374 5.50 -8.19 1.79
N ALA A 375 5.75 -7.05 2.43
CA ALA A 375 5.61 -5.74 1.77
C ALA A 375 6.69 -5.52 0.71
N LEU A 376 7.93 -5.93 0.97
CA LEU A 376 9.00 -5.92 -0.03
C LEU A 376 8.66 -6.85 -1.20
N ASP A 377 8.11 -8.04 -0.96
CA ASP A 377 7.61 -8.92 -2.02
C ASP A 377 6.58 -8.20 -2.89
N THR A 378 5.60 -7.51 -2.29
CA THR A 378 4.61 -6.71 -3.03
C THR A 378 5.28 -5.62 -3.88
N ILE A 379 6.22 -4.85 -3.31
CA ILE A 379 6.93 -3.78 -4.04
C ILE A 379 7.75 -4.34 -5.21
N LEU A 380 8.38 -5.50 -5.03
CA LEU A 380 9.25 -6.08 -6.04
C LEU A 380 8.47 -6.83 -7.13
N THR A 381 7.24 -7.27 -6.85
CA THR A 381 6.49 -8.16 -7.77
C THR A 381 5.23 -7.55 -8.35
N ASP A 382 4.63 -6.55 -7.72
CA ASP A 382 3.47 -5.85 -8.30
C ASP A 382 3.91 -5.03 -9.52
N ILE A 383 3.11 -5.09 -10.59
CA ILE A 383 3.37 -4.40 -11.86
C ILE A 383 3.43 -2.88 -11.66
N SER A 384 2.68 -2.37 -10.68
CA SER A 384 2.54 -0.94 -10.37
C SER A 384 3.86 -0.31 -9.94
N PHE A 385 4.69 -1.06 -9.21
CA PHE A 385 5.99 -0.61 -8.71
C PHE A 385 7.15 -1.07 -9.59
N ARG A 386 7.01 -2.23 -10.25
CA ARG A 386 8.05 -2.82 -11.09
C ARG A 386 8.53 -1.86 -12.17
N ARG A 387 7.61 -1.16 -12.84
CA ARG A 387 7.95 -0.22 -13.90
C ARG A 387 8.99 0.79 -13.41
N PHE A 388 8.79 1.37 -12.23
CA PHE A 388 9.73 2.31 -11.63
C PHE A 388 11.10 1.66 -11.34
N LEU A 389 11.09 0.46 -10.72
CA LEU A 389 12.32 -0.24 -10.33
C LEU A 389 13.17 -0.71 -11.51
N GLU A 390 12.55 -1.02 -12.65
CA GLU A 390 13.26 -1.59 -13.81
C GLU A 390 13.62 -0.55 -14.88
N THR A 391 12.96 0.62 -14.92
CA THR A 391 13.23 1.63 -15.97
C THR A 391 14.12 2.80 -15.53
N SER A 392 14.20 3.10 -14.23
CA SER A 392 15.06 4.19 -13.71
C SER A 392 16.37 3.63 -13.16
N ALA A 393 17.49 4.32 -13.40
CA ALA A 393 18.79 3.97 -12.82
C ALA A 393 18.76 3.99 -11.28
N ARG A 394 18.02 4.92 -10.67
CA ARG A 394 17.80 4.94 -9.21
C ARG A 394 16.94 3.77 -8.75
N GLY A 395 15.90 3.43 -9.53
CA GLY A 395 15.08 2.25 -9.30
C GLY A 395 15.90 0.96 -9.30
N GLU A 396 16.79 0.81 -10.29
CA GLU A 396 17.66 -0.35 -10.40
C GLU A 396 18.65 -0.45 -9.23
N ASN A 397 19.23 0.68 -8.79
CA ASN A 397 20.09 0.71 -7.61
C ASN A 397 19.34 0.31 -6.33
N LEU A 398 18.10 0.79 -6.16
CA LEU A 398 17.24 0.42 -5.02
C LEU A 398 16.88 -1.07 -5.05
N LEU A 399 16.53 -1.60 -6.23
CA LEU A 399 16.27 -3.02 -6.44
C LEU A 399 17.49 -3.85 -6.01
N THR A 400 18.67 -3.51 -6.54
CA THR A 400 19.93 -4.21 -6.27
C THR A 400 20.26 -4.22 -4.77
N PHE A 401 20.15 -3.06 -4.12
CA PHE A 401 20.40 -2.95 -2.69
C PHE A 401 19.41 -3.78 -1.87
N THR A 402 18.13 -3.76 -2.26
CA THR A 402 17.07 -4.53 -1.60
C THR A 402 17.31 -6.02 -1.73
N GLU A 403 17.58 -6.52 -2.95
CA GLU A 403 17.84 -7.94 -3.21
C GLU A 403 19.12 -8.42 -2.50
N SER A 404 20.19 -7.62 -2.47
CA SER A 404 21.42 -7.96 -1.72
C SER A 404 21.14 -8.09 -0.21
N LYS A 405 20.35 -7.17 0.37
CA LYS A 405 19.96 -7.25 1.79
C LYS A 405 19.07 -8.46 2.09
N LEU A 406 18.09 -8.75 1.24
CA LEU A 406 17.25 -9.94 1.35
C LEU A 406 18.08 -11.22 1.22
N LEU A 407 19.03 -11.25 0.28
CA LEU A 407 19.95 -12.38 0.10
C LEU A 407 20.79 -12.64 1.35
N ALA A 408 21.28 -11.58 2.02
CA ALA A 408 22.00 -11.72 3.28
C ALA A 408 21.14 -12.33 4.40
N MET A 409 19.82 -12.13 4.39
CA MET A 409 18.92 -12.76 5.36
C MET A 409 18.83 -14.27 5.22
N VAL A 410 19.06 -14.83 4.02
CA VAL A 410 19.04 -16.29 3.79
C VAL A 410 20.04 -17.00 4.70
N ALA A 411 21.16 -16.35 5.05
CA ALA A 411 22.17 -16.92 5.93
C ALA A 411 22.12 -16.40 7.37
N SER A 412 21.68 -15.16 7.58
CA SER A 412 21.76 -14.48 8.89
C SER A 412 20.45 -14.47 9.67
N ALA A 413 19.33 -14.86 9.06
CA ALA A 413 18.03 -14.84 9.74
C ALA A 413 18.00 -15.83 10.91
N LYS A 414 17.61 -15.31 12.08
CA LYS A 414 17.43 -16.08 13.32
C LYS A 414 16.32 -17.14 13.23
N GLU A 415 15.29 -16.85 12.44
CA GLU A 415 14.11 -17.69 12.28
C GLU A 415 14.10 -18.31 10.87
N ASN A 416 13.93 -19.64 10.79
CA ASN A 416 13.81 -20.36 9.52
C ASN A 416 12.62 -19.87 8.67
N ARG A 417 11.56 -19.40 9.34
CA ARG A 417 10.40 -18.77 8.69
C ARG A 417 10.80 -17.58 7.81
N HIS A 418 11.72 -16.73 8.26
CA HIS A 418 12.16 -15.57 7.49
C HIS A 418 12.93 -16.00 6.23
N GLN A 419 13.81 -17.01 6.36
CA GLN A 419 14.53 -17.58 5.21
C GLN A 419 13.53 -18.11 4.16
N THR A 420 12.52 -18.85 4.62
CA THR A 420 11.45 -19.37 3.76
C THR A 420 10.65 -18.24 3.08
N CYS A 421 10.33 -17.16 3.79
CA CYS A 421 9.65 -16.00 3.21
C CYS A 421 10.48 -15.33 2.11
N VAL A 422 11.79 -15.17 2.32
CA VAL A 422 12.71 -14.61 1.31
C VAL A 422 12.80 -15.53 0.09
N MET A 423 12.94 -16.84 0.28
CA MET A 423 12.98 -17.80 -0.83
C MET A 423 11.69 -17.75 -1.67
N ARG A 424 10.52 -17.62 -1.02
CA ARG A 424 9.23 -17.45 -1.71
C ARG A 424 9.14 -16.15 -2.50
N LEU A 425 9.68 -15.05 -1.96
CA LEU A 425 9.75 -13.77 -2.66
C LEU A 425 10.58 -13.91 -3.95
N PHE A 426 11.76 -14.53 -3.88
CA PHE A 426 12.57 -14.76 -5.09
C PHE A 426 11.88 -15.69 -6.09
N LEU A 427 11.19 -16.75 -5.64
CA LEU A 427 10.36 -17.59 -6.51
C LEU A 427 9.26 -16.79 -7.21
N HIS A 428 8.58 -15.91 -6.48
CA HIS A 428 7.52 -15.05 -7.04
C HIS A 428 8.07 -14.06 -8.08
N ARG A 429 9.20 -13.43 -7.77
CA ARG A 429 9.83 -12.45 -8.68
C ARG A 429 10.40 -13.11 -9.93
N TRP A 430 11.07 -14.25 -9.79
CA TRP A 430 11.78 -14.89 -10.88
C TRP A 430 10.90 -15.78 -11.75
N VAL A 431 9.89 -16.42 -11.17
CA VAL A 431 9.08 -17.45 -11.86
C VAL A 431 7.60 -17.10 -11.91
N GLY A 432 7.00 -16.67 -10.80
CA GLY A 432 5.55 -16.53 -10.63
C GLY A 432 4.87 -15.35 -11.38
N GLN A 433 5.38 -14.93 -12.53
CA GLN A 433 4.85 -13.81 -13.33
C GLN A 433 4.11 -14.35 -14.57
N GLU A 434 2.95 -13.78 -14.91
CA GLU A 434 2.02 -14.31 -15.94
C GLU A 434 2.69 -14.68 -17.27
N SER A 435 2.42 -15.91 -17.72
CA SER A 435 3.07 -16.55 -18.86
C SER A 435 2.34 -16.28 -20.18
N VAL A 436 2.82 -15.30 -20.92
CA VAL A 436 2.71 -15.29 -22.39
C VAL A 436 4.08 -15.70 -22.95
N GLU A 437 4.17 -16.38 -24.08
CA GLU A 437 5.47 -16.87 -24.62
C GLU A 437 6.52 -15.74 -24.80
N ILE A 438 6.07 -14.54 -25.17
CA ILE A 438 6.91 -13.32 -25.22
C ILE A 438 7.41 -12.94 -23.82
N ALA A 439 6.55 -13.05 -22.80
CA ALA A 439 6.90 -12.79 -21.40
C ALA A 439 7.91 -13.82 -20.84
N ALA A 440 7.94 -15.05 -21.37
CA ALA A 440 8.89 -16.08 -20.94
C ALA A 440 10.34 -15.73 -21.31
N HIS A 441 10.58 -15.19 -22.50
CA HIS A 441 11.94 -14.73 -22.88
C HIS A 441 12.37 -13.53 -22.04
N HIS A 442 11.51 -12.52 -21.86
CA HIS A 442 11.80 -11.36 -21.02
C HIS A 442 12.09 -11.76 -19.57
N THR A 443 11.36 -12.74 -19.03
CA THR A 443 11.60 -13.27 -17.69
C THR A 443 12.98 -13.89 -17.56
N ARG A 444 13.40 -14.74 -18.51
CA ARG A 444 14.74 -15.36 -18.52
C ARG A 444 15.86 -14.33 -18.58
N VAL A 445 15.69 -13.29 -19.41
CA VAL A 445 16.66 -12.19 -19.53
C VAL A 445 16.74 -11.38 -18.23
N ARG A 446 15.60 -11.08 -17.60
CA ARG A 446 15.57 -10.38 -16.31
C ARG A 446 16.28 -11.20 -15.23
N VAL A 447 15.95 -12.49 -15.10
CA VAL A 447 16.57 -13.38 -14.10
C VAL A 447 18.08 -13.48 -14.32
N ALA A 448 18.54 -13.63 -15.57
CA ALA A 448 19.97 -13.63 -15.89
C ALA A 448 20.66 -12.31 -15.46
N LYS A 449 20.05 -11.16 -15.77
CA LYS A 449 20.57 -9.85 -15.33
C LYS A 449 20.65 -9.74 -13.81
N GLU A 450 19.62 -10.16 -13.09
CA GLU A 450 19.59 -10.12 -11.62
C GLU A 450 20.62 -11.07 -10.99
N LEU A 451 20.77 -12.29 -11.52
CA LEU A 451 21.82 -13.23 -11.07
C LEU A 451 23.22 -12.66 -11.25
N MET A 452 23.50 -12.08 -12.42
CA MET A 452 24.77 -11.41 -12.69
C MET A 452 24.97 -10.22 -11.76
N ARG A 453 23.95 -9.39 -11.54
CA ARG A 453 23.99 -8.22 -10.66
C ARG A 453 24.25 -8.61 -9.19
N LEU A 454 23.58 -9.64 -8.69
CA LEU A 454 23.79 -10.19 -7.35
C LEU A 454 25.20 -10.76 -7.20
N THR A 455 25.74 -11.35 -8.25
CA THR A 455 27.14 -11.84 -8.26
C THR A 455 28.11 -10.67 -8.12
N VAL A 456 28.00 -9.64 -8.98
CA VAL A 456 28.88 -8.47 -8.95
C VAL A 456 28.79 -7.73 -7.61
N THR A 457 27.58 -7.60 -7.04
CA THR A 457 27.36 -6.81 -5.82
C THR A 457 27.86 -7.51 -4.55
N ASN A 458 27.82 -8.85 -4.51
CA ASN A 458 28.07 -9.60 -3.28
C ASN A 458 29.41 -10.37 -3.30
N MET A 459 30.20 -10.27 -4.37
CA MET A 459 31.42 -11.06 -4.55
C MET A 459 32.54 -10.21 -5.13
N ALA A 460 33.76 -10.40 -4.61
CA ALA A 460 34.95 -9.76 -5.18
C ALA A 460 35.41 -10.51 -6.44
N TYR A 461 35.88 -9.78 -7.45
CA TYR A 461 36.55 -10.35 -8.61
C TYR A 461 37.76 -11.20 -8.15
N PRO A 462 38.00 -12.42 -8.69
CA PRO A 462 37.41 -13.02 -9.90
C PRO A 462 36.11 -13.82 -9.67
N TYR A 463 35.34 -13.48 -8.63
CA TYR A 463 34.00 -14.02 -8.32
C TYR A 463 33.99 -15.51 -7.93
N GLU A 464 34.75 -15.88 -6.90
CA GLU A 464 34.80 -17.28 -6.43
C GLU A 464 33.49 -17.72 -5.77
N VAL A 465 32.90 -18.83 -6.25
CA VAL A 465 31.60 -19.34 -5.79
C VAL A 465 31.79 -20.52 -4.81
N PRO A 466 31.74 -20.30 -3.48
CA PRO A 466 31.73 -21.38 -2.50
C PRO A 466 30.31 -21.95 -2.28
N GLU A 467 30.22 -23.17 -1.74
CA GLU A 467 28.93 -23.78 -1.32
C GLU A 467 28.19 -22.95 -0.27
N SER A 468 28.93 -22.24 0.57
CA SER A 468 28.39 -21.40 1.64
C SER A 468 27.80 -20.08 1.14
N LEU A 469 28.01 -19.73 -0.14
CA LEU A 469 27.53 -18.50 -0.77
C LEU A 469 26.01 -18.38 -0.60
N HIS A 470 25.57 -17.20 -0.19
CA HIS A 470 24.15 -16.96 0.08
C HIS A 470 23.28 -17.18 -1.16
N LEU A 471 23.80 -16.87 -2.36
CA LEU A 471 23.12 -17.14 -3.63
C LEU A 471 22.90 -18.64 -3.87
N VAL A 472 23.92 -19.46 -3.62
CA VAL A 472 23.80 -20.92 -3.72
C VAL A 472 22.80 -21.46 -2.70
N LYS A 473 22.83 -20.96 -1.45
CA LYS A 473 21.84 -21.34 -0.41
C LYS A 473 20.42 -20.96 -0.80
N LEU A 474 20.21 -19.77 -1.36
CA LEU A 474 18.91 -19.31 -1.86
C LEU A 474 18.39 -20.26 -2.93
N LEU A 475 19.19 -20.51 -3.98
CA LEU A 475 18.82 -21.36 -5.10
C LEU A 475 18.50 -22.80 -4.67
N ARG A 476 19.34 -23.41 -3.81
CA ARG A 476 19.05 -24.74 -3.23
C ARG A 476 17.77 -24.74 -2.40
N GLY A 477 17.53 -23.67 -1.65
CA GLY A 477 16.30 -23.49 -0.87
C GLY A 477 15.06 -23.41 -1.76
N MET A 478 15.16 -22.74 -2.90
CA MET A 478 14.09 -22.65 -3.89
C MET A 478 13.74 -24.04 -4.46
N CYS A 479 14.73 -24.87 -4.84
CA CYS A 479 14.49 -26.26 -5.28
C CYS A 479 13.72 -27.07 -4.24
N ARG A 480 14.19 -27.04 -2.98
CA ARG A 480 13.56 -27.79 -1.88
C ARG A 480 12.10 -27.36 -1.62
N LEU A 481 11.81 -26.06 -1.79
CA LEU A 481 10.47 -25.52 -1.59
C LEU A 481 9.48 -25.91 -2.70
N THR A 482 9.96 -26.11 -3.93
CA THR A 482 9.12 -26.55 -5.05
C THR A 482 8.93 -28.07 -5.05
N GLU A 483 9.97 -28.84 -4.74
CA GLU A 483 9.91 -30.32 -4.60
C GLU A 483 8.96 -30.78 -3.47
N GLY A 484 9.00 -30.13 -2.31
CA GLY A 484 8.19 -30.51 -1.14
C GLY A 484 6.67 -30.30 -1.32
N ARG A 485 6.22 -29.65 -2.40
CA ARG A 485 4.80 -29.38 -2.66
C ARG A 485 4.08 -30.47 -3.42
N GLU A 486 4.79 -31.34 -4.15
CA GLU A 486 4.17 -32.47 -4.88
C GLU A 486 3.46 -33.47 -3.94
N MET A 487 3.76 -33.44 -2.64
CA MET A 487 3.24 -34.39 -1.63
C MET A 487 2.20 -33.81 -0.65
N SER A 488 1.92 -32.50 -0.66
CA SER A 488 1.04 -31.85 0.35
C SER A 488 -0.26 -31.32 -0.25
N GLY A 489 -1.28 -32.19 -0.33
CA GLY A 489 -2.61 -31.89 -0.87
C GLY A 489 -3.51 -30.99 -0.01
N ARG A 490 -3.00 -30.04 0.78
CA ARG A 490 -3.85 -29.17 1.62
C ARG A 490 -3.48 -27.69 1.55
N THR A 491 -4.32 -26.95 0.83
CA THR A 491 -4.82 -25.61 1.18
C THR A 491 -3.78 -24.56 1.61
N THR A 492 -2.98 -24.05 0.68
CA THR A 492 -2.49 -22.65 0.78
C THR A 492 -2.45 -22.02 -0.62
N LYS A 493 -3.38 -21.12 -0.89
CA LYS A 493 -3.61 -20.42 -2.17
C LYS A 493 -2.50 -19.48 -2.65
N ASN A 494 -1.30 -19.50 -2.07
CA ASN A 494 -0.29 -18.48 -2.36
C ASN A 494 0.97 -19.08 -2.99
N LEU A 495 1.20 -18.69 -4.25
CA LEU A 495 2.31 -19.00 -5.18
C LEU A 495 2.29 -20.41 -5.76
N GLY A 496 1.60 -20.60 -6.88
CA GLY A 496 1.57 -21.85 -7.65
C GLY A 496 2.75 -22.03 -8.61
N VAL A 497 3.99 -21.84 -8.12
CA VAL A 497 5.19 -22.15 -8.91
C VAL A 497 5.56 -23.61 -8.67
N ASP A 498 5.60 -24.41 -9.73
CA ASP A 498 6.01 -25.82 -9.67
C ASP A 498 7.53 -26.02 -9.90
N SER A 499 7.99 -27.26 -9.75
CA SER A 499 9.39 -27.64 -9.95
C SER A 499 9.85 -27.48 -11.40
N LEU A 500 8.95 -27.73 -12.36
CA LEU A 500 9.22 -27.70 -13.80
C LEU A 500 9.37 -26.26 -14.33
N GLU A 501 8.52 -25.34 -13.88
CA GLU A 501 8.57 -23.92 -14.19
C GLU A 501 9.87 -23.29 -13.70
N LEU A 502 10.27 -23.59 -12.45
CA LEU A 502 11.55 -23.16 -11.91
C LEU A 502 12.71 -23.68 -12.78
N CYS A 503 12.68 -24.97 -13.13
CA CYS A 503 13.70 -25.59 -13.98
C CYS A 503 13.78 -24.91 -15.36
N ALA A 504 12.63 -24.69 -16.02
CA ALA A 504 12.57 -24.05 -17.32
C ALA A 504 13.10 -22.60 -17.31
N VAL A 505 12.78 -21.82 -16.27
CA VAL A 505 13.29 -20.46 -16.11
C VAL A 505 14.80 -20.47 -15.87
N MET A 506 15.32 -21.34 -14.99
CA MET A 506 16.75 -21.39 -14.67
C MET A 506 17.59 -21.88 -15.84
N ILE A 507 17.14 -22.87 -16.61
CA ILE A 507 17.78 -23.30 -17.86
C ILE A 507 17.81 -22.13 -18.86
N GLY A 508 16.68 -21.43 -19.01
CA GLY A 508 16.59 -20.27 -19.88
C GLY A 508 17.53 -19.14 -19.47
N ALA A 509 17.62 -18.84 -18.18
CA ALA A 509 18.51 -17.84 -17.63
C ALA A 509 19.99 -18.24 -17.80
N ALA A 510 20.35 -19.51 -17.61
CA ALA A 510 21.70 -20.02 -17.86
C ALA A 510 22.12 -19.80 -19.32
N LYS A 511 21.23 -20.09 -20.28
CA LYS A 511 21.49 -19.82 -21.71
C LYS A 511 21.70 -18.34 -21.99
N VAL A 512 20.90 -17.46 -21.38
CA VAL A 512 21.08 -16.00 -21.52
C VAL A 512 22.40 -15.54 -20.90
N LEU A 513 22.76 -16.02 -19.70
CA LEU A 513 24.05 -15.74 -19.07
C LEU A 513 25.22 -16.15 -19.95
N TRP A 514 25.12 -17.30 -20.62
CA TRP A 514 26.12 -17.74 -21.59
C TRP A 514 26.25 -16.78 -22.78
N THR A 515 25.12 -16.34 -23.36
CA THR A 515 25.16 -15.34 -24.44
C THR A 515 25.71 -13.98 -23.97
N GLU A 516 25.41 -13.56 -22.74
CA GLU A 516 25.95 -12.33 -22.15
C GLU A 516 27.45 -12.43 -21.89
N HIS A 517 27.93 -13.60 -21.45
CA HIS A 517 29.38 -13.87 -21.35
C HIS A 517 30.06 -13.67 -22.71
N GLN A 518 29.54 -14.28 -23.77
CA GLN A 518 30.09 -14.14 -25.12
C GLN A 518 30.09 -12.69 -25.61
N ARG A 519 29.02 -11.93 -25.31
CA ARG A 519 28.88 -10.52 -25.68
C ARG A 519 29.86 -9.61 -24.93
N LEU A 520 30.09 -9.89 -23.65
CA LEU A 520 30.89 -9.04 -22.77
C LEU A 520 32.40 -9.32 -22.88
N MET A 521 32.81 -10.51 -23.32
CA MET A 521 34.23 -10.82 -23.50
C MET A 521 34.92 -9.78 -24.42
N PRO A 522 36.10 -9.23 -24.02
CA PRO A 522 36.97 -9.60 -22.90
C PRO A 522 36.79 -8.78 -21.60
N SER A 523 35.65 -8.12 -21.38
CA SER A 523 35.38 -7.35 -20.15
C SER A 523 35.44 -8.23 -18.89
N PRO A 524 35.95 -7.73 -17.74
CA PRO A 524 35.90 -8.46 -16.46
C PRO A 524 34.48 -8.81 -16.01
N GLU A 525 33.46 -8.07 -16.47
CA GLU A 525 32.05 -8.37 -16.22
C GLU A 525 31.62 -9.71 -16.81
N ALA A 526 32.26 -10.18 -17.89
CA ALA A 526 31.99 -11.48 -18.49
C ALA A 526 32.23 -12.65 -17.51
N ALA A 527 33.14 -12.46 -16.54
CA ALA A 527 33.40 -13.44 -15.48
C ALA A 527 32.23 -13.57 -14.49
N ALA A 528 31.45 -12.49 -14.27
CA ALA A 528 30.30 -12.53 -13.39
C ALA A 528 29.18 -13.42 -13.96
N ALA A 529 29.02 -13.44 -15.28
CA ALA A 529 28.06 -14.34 -15.94
C ALA A 529 28.44 -15.82 -15.75
N LEU A 530 29.73 -16.17 -15.86
CA LEU A 530 30.20 -17.53 -15.59
C LEU A 530 30.13 -17.91 -14.12
N ALA A 531 30.43 -16.98 -13.21
CA ALA A 531 30.24 -17.19 -11.78
C ALA A 531 28.77 -17.42 -11.42
N ALA A 532 27.83 -16.69 -12.04
CA ALA A 532 26.40 -16.95 -11.91
C ALA A 532 26.01 -18.34 -12.42
N ILE A 533 26.52 -18.77 -13.58
CA ILE A 533 26.32 -20.14 -14.09
C ILE A 533 26.87 -21.18 -13.11
N ASN A 534 28.05 -20.94 -12.54
CA ASN A 534 28.60 -21.83 -11.51
C ASN A 534 27.72 -21.88 -10.25
N ALA A 535 27.15 -20.75 -9.82
CA ALA A 535 26.19 -20.74 -8.71
C ALA A 535 24.92 -21.55 -9.02
N LEU A 536 24.41 -21.50 -10.26
CA LEU A 536 23.31 -22.37 -10.72
C LEU A 536 23.72 -23.84 -10.66
N ALA A 537 24.92 -24.19 -11.18
CA ALA A 537 25.45 -25.55 -11.16
C ALA A 537 25.59 -26.12 -9.74
N MET A 538 26.07 -25.29 -8.81
CA MET A 538 26.22 -25.64 -7.39
C MET A 538 24.87 -25.89 -6.70
N ALA A 539 23.80 -25.29 -7.21
CA ALA A 539 22.46 -25.43 -6.66
C ALA A 539 21.71 -26.62 -7.25
N CYS A 540 21.68 -26.73 -8.58
CA CYS A 540 21.10 -27.84 -9.32
C CYS A 540 21.84 -28.00 -10.66
N SER A 541 22.54 -29.12 -10.83
CA SER A 541 23.35 -29.39 -12.03
C SER A 541 22.49 -29.48 -13.31
N GLU A 542 21.24 -29.92 -13.19
CA GLU A 542 20.31 -30.06 -14.31
C GLU A 542 20.05 -28.73 -15.04
N TRP A 543 20.11 -27.60 -14.33
CA TRP A 543 19.86 -26.28 -14.91
C TRP A 543 20.92 -25.85 -15.94
N ILE A 544 22.11 -26.44 -15.89
CA ILE A 544 23.21 -26.10 -16.79
C ILE A 544 23.55 -27.22 -17.79
N GLU A 545 22.86 -28.36 -17.73
CA GLU A 545 23.07 -29.48 -18.65
C GLU A 545 23.11 -29.04 -20.13
N PRO A 546 22.22 -28.16 -20.62
CA PRO A 546 22.23 -27.74 -22.02
C PRO A 546 23.45 -26.92 -22.46
N LEU A 547 24.32 -26.51 -21.52
CA LEU A 547 25.52 -25.72 -21.81
C LEU A 547 26.80 -26.55 -21.78
N LEU A 548 26.76 -27.80 -21.28
CA LEU A 548 27.97 -28.58 -20.99
C LEU A 548 28.84 -28.84 -22.23
N GLU A 549 28.22 -29.12 -23.38
CA GLU A 549 28.96 -29.35 -24.63
C GLU A 549 29.71 -28.08 -25.09
N VAL A 550 29.04 -26.92 -25.02
CA VAL A 550 29.63 -25.65 -25.42
C VAL A 550 30.76 -25.26 -24.46
N LEU A 551 30.58 -25.46 -23.16
CA LEU A 551 31.63 -25.25 -22.16
C LEU A 551 32.85 -26.16 -22.39
N ALA A 552 32.63 -27.42 -22.80
CA ALA A 552 33.70 -28.36 -23.12
C ALA A 552 34.47 -27.92 -24.38
N GLN A 553 33.77 -27.34 -25.35
CA GLN A 553 34.38 -26.81 -26.56
C GLN A 553 35.36 -25.66 -26.28
N ILE A 554 35.09 -24.82 -25.27
CA ILE A 554 36.02 -23.75 -24.84
C ILE A 554 37.36 -24.33 -24.36
N LEU A 555 37.30 -25.40 -23.55
CA LEU A 555 38.50 -26.08 -23.08
C LEU A 555 39.33 -26.59 -24.27
N LEU A 556 38.67 -27.16 -25.27
CA LEU A 556 39.32 -27.65 -26.50
C LEU A 556 39.92 -26.51 -27.35
N GLN A 557 39.22 -25.39 -27.51
CA GLN A 557 39.69 -24.24 -28.31
C GLN A 557 40.88 -23.54 -27.66
N SER A 558 40.91 -23.44 -26.33
CA SER A 558 42.02 -22.81 -25.59
C SER A 558 43.37 -23.54 -25.76
N ILE A 559 43.32 -24.85 -26.06
CA ILE A 559 44.49 -25.71 -26.29
C ILE A 559 45.11 -25.45 -27.68
N THR A 560 44.33 -24.92 -28.62
CA THR A 560 44.75 -24.75 -30.03
C THR A 560 45.29 -23.36 -30.38
N LEU A 561 45.26 -22.38 -29.46
CA LEU A 561 45.77 -21.04 -29.78
C LEU A 561 47.31 -21.03 -29.87
N PRO A 562 47.91 -20.65 -31.02
CA PRO A 562 49.34 -20.45 -31.12
C PRO A 562 49.77 -19.26 -30.27
N SER A 563 50.93 -19.38 -29.61
CA SER A 563 51.51 -18.35 -28.74
C SER A 563 51.80 -17.06 -29.55
N PRO A 564 51.14 -15.91 -29.30
CA PRO A 564 51.38 -14.70 -30.05
C PRO A 564 52.58 -13.92 -29.50
N SER A 565 53.53 -13.67 -30.38
CA SER A 565 54.71 -12.81 -30.17
C SER A 565 54.35 -11.33 -30.38
N SER A 566 53.87 -10.65 -29.34
CA SER A 566 54.02 -9.19 -29.11
C SER A 566 53.13 -8.72 -27.95
N SER A 567 53.60 -7.75 -27.18
CA SER A 567 52.93 -7.21 -25.99
C SER A 567 52.17 -5.92 -26.33
N SER A 568 50.87 -6.03 -26.58
CA SER A 568 49.92 -4.90 -26.55
C SER A 568 49.01 -5.00 -25.32
N SER A 569 48.58 -3.87 -24.77
CA SER A 569 47.69 -3.82 -23.60
C SER A 569 46.35 -4.53 -23.83
N SER A 570 45.81 -4.48 -25.05
CA SER A 570 44.57 -5.18 -25.44
C SER A 570 44.70 -6.71 -25.34
N GLN A 571 45.84 -7.27 -25.77
CA GLN A 571 46.07 -8.72 -25.68
C GLN A 571 46.25 -9.20 -24.24
N ALA A 572 46.73 -8.36 -23.34
CA ALA A 572 46.85 -8.72 -21.92
C ALA A 572 45.47 -8.88 -21.27
N VAL A 573 44.53 -7.97 -21.57
CA VAL A 573 43.14 -8.02 -21.09
C VAL A 573 42.41 -9.27 -21.63
N GLU A 574 42.58 -9.56 -22.92
CA GLU A 574 42.00 -10.77 -23.53
C GLU A 574 42.55 -12.07 -22.91
N ARG A 575 43.85 -12.12 -22.59
CA ARG A 575 44.48 -13.28 -21.93
C ARG A 575 44.00 -13.46 -20.49
N GLU A 576 43.84 -12.35 -19.75
CA GLU A 576 43.29 -12.40 -18.39
C GLU A 576 41.84 -12.89 -18.42
N ALA A 577 41.00 -12.32 -19.29
CA ALA A 577 39.61 -12.72 -19.46
C ALA A 577 39.49 -14.21 -19.85
N MET A 578 40.32 -14.69 -20.78
CA MET A 578 40.36 -16.11 -21.15
C MET A 578 40.83 -17.00 -19.99
N GLY A 579 41.82 -16.57 -19.20
CA GLY A 579 42.25 -17.29 -18.01
C GLY A 579 41.12 -17.43 -16.98
N VAL A 580 40.38 -16.36 -16.72
CA VAL A 580 39.22 -16.38 -15.82
C VAL A 580 38.06 -17.22 -16.38
N THR A 581 37.84 -17.20 -17.70
CA THR A 581 36.89 -18.11 -18.36
C THR A 581 37.26 -19.57 -18.11
N LEU A 582 38.51 -19.95 -18.37
CA LEU A 582 38.99 -21.32 -18.13
C LEU A 582 38.87 -21.73 -16.67
N LEU A 583 39.18 -20.81 -15.74
CA LEU A 583 39.03 -21.04 -14.32
C LEU A 583 37.59 -21.41 -13.96
N HIS A 584 36.60 -20.61 -14.40
CA HIS A 584 35.19 -20.86 -14.10
C HIS A 584 34.65 -22.08 -14.82
N VAL A 585 35.04 -22.33 -16.07
CA VAL A 585 34.66 -23.55 -16.81
C VAL A 585 35.14 -24.80 -16.08
N CYS A 586 36.40 -24.83 -15.61
CA CYS A 586 36.91 -25.95 -14.82
C CYS A 586 36.13 -26.13 -13.51
N ARG A 587 35.77 -25.04 -12.83
CA ARG A 587 34.96 -25.08 -11.61
C ARG A 587 33.56 -25.64 -11.88
N ILE A 588 32.90 -25.19 -12.94
CA ILE A 588 31.58 -25.68 -13.36
C ILE A 588 31.63 -27.19 -13.63
N PHE A 589 32.61 -27.67 -14.41
CA PHE A 589 32.74 -29.11 -14.68
C PHE A 589 32.98 -29.91 -13.42
N ARG A 590 33.87 -29.45 -12.53
CA ARG A 590 34.08 -30.10 -11.23
C ARG A 590 32.77 -30.23 -10.45
N THR A 591 31.97 -29.17 -10.39
CA THR A 591 30.68 -29.17 -9.69
C THR A 591 29.70 -30.17 -10.27
N VAL A 592 29.54 -30.18 -11.60
CA VAL A 592 28.59 -31.06 -12.31
C VAL A 592 28.99 -32.52 -12.20
N LEU A 593 30.28 -32.82 -12.30
CA LEU A 593 30.81 -34.20 -12.24
C LEU A 593 30.74 -34.79 -10.83
N LEU A 594 30.67 -33.95 -9.79
CA LEU A 594 30.46 -34.36 -8.40
C LEU A 594 28.97 -34.43 -8.02
N ALA A 595 28.06 -34.07 -8.94
CA ALA A 595 26.64 -34.18 -8.71
C ALA A 595 26.21 -35.66 -8.70
N PRO A 596 25.13 -36.03 -7.96
CA PRO A 596 24.70 -37.42 -7.82
C PRO A 596 24.21 -38.06 -9.14
N ARG A 597 23.89 -37.25 -10.15
CA ARG A 597 23.46 -37.71 -11.47
C ARG A 597 24.58 -37.49 -12.47
N ALA A 598 24.97 -38.55 -13.17
CA ALA A 598 26.00 -38.46 -14.21
C ALA A 598 25.56 -37.52 -15.34
N PRO A 599 26.41 -36.56 -15.75
CA PRO A 599 26.06 -35.63 -16.81
C PRO A 599 26.07 -36.29 -18.20
N PRO A 600 25.24 -35.82 -19.15
CA PRO A 600 25.25 -36.32 -20.52
C PRO A 600 26.43 -35.74 -21.32
N LEU A 601 27.67 -36.09 -20.95
CA LEU A 601 28.90 -35.59 -21.58
C LEU A 601 29.90 -36.74 -21.85
N SER A 602 30.64 -36.66 -22.96
CA SER A 602 31.78 -37.55 -23.23
C SER A 602 32.94 -37.30 -22.24
N LEU A 603 33.04 -38.16 -21.22
CA LEU A 603 34.07 -38.06 -20.18
C LEU A 603 35.49 -38.19 -20.75
N ASP A 604 35.71 -39.04 -21.77
CA ASP A 604 37.03 -39.23 -22.41
C ASP A 604 37.53 -37.96 -23.11
N THR A 605 36.64 -37.27 -23.82
CA THR A 605 36.98 -36.02 -24.51
C THR A 605 37.32 -34.93 -23.50
N LEU A 606 36.55 -34.86 -22.41
CA LEU A 606 36.80 -33.91 -21.33
C LEU A 606 38.12 -34.21 -20.59
N ALA A 607 38.39 -35.47 -20.25
CA ALA A 607 39.62 -35.89 -19.59
C ALA A 607 40.86 -35.54 -20.43
N ARG A 608 40.80 -35.75 -21.75
CA ARG A 608 41.87 -35.37 -22.68
C ARG A 608 42.08 -33.85 -22.71
N ALA A 609 41.00 -33.07 -22.76
CA ALA A 609 41.07 -31.61 -22.74
C ALA A 609 41.71 -31.09 -21.43
N LEU A 610 41.25 -31.58 -20.28
CA LEU A 610 41.78 -31.20 -18.96
C LEU A 610 43.25 -31.61 -18.77
N THR A 611 43.63 -32.81 -19.21
CA THR A 611 45.03 -33.26 -19.17
C THR A 611 45.94 -32.39 -20.03
N THR A 612 45.44 -31.96 -21.20
CA THR A 612 46.19 -31.06 -22.08
C THR A 612 46.30 -29.65 -21.50
N LEU A 613 45.23 -29.16 -20.86
CA LEU A 613 45.25 -27.88 -20.14
C LEU A 613 46.28 -27.91 -19.00
N LEU A 614 46.30 -28.97 -18.18
CA LEU A 614 47.26 -29.12 -17.08
C LEU A 614 48.72 -29.16 -17.55
N SER A 615 48.98 -29.75 -18.71
CA SER A 615 50.35 -29.90 -19.22
C SER A 615 50.87 -28.69 -20.00
N ARG A 616 49.98 -27.85 -20.56
CA ARG A 616 50.37 -26.78 -21.50
C ARG A 616 50.00 -25.36 -21.06
N TYR A 617 49.15 -25.18 -20.05
CA TYR A 617 48.68 -23.85 -19.68
C TYR A 617 49.75 -23.01 -18.99
N VAL A 618 50.09 -21.88 -19.61
CA VAL A 618 50.96 -20.83 -19.07
C VAL A 618 50.24 -19.49 -19.29
N GLY A 619 49.80 -18.84 -18.21
CA GLY A 619 48.99 -17.62 -18.32
C GLY A 619 48.51 -17.06 -16.97
N PRO A 620 47.66 -16.01 -17.00
CA PRO A 620 47.05 -15.44 -15.79
C PRO A 620 46.29 -16.49 -14.97
N HIS A 621 46.24 -16.33 -13.65
CA HIS A 621 45.57 -17.28 -12.73
C HIS A 621 46.05 -18.73 -12.81
N GLN A 622 47.25 -19.00 -13.35
CA GLN A 622 47.79 -20.35 -13.59
C GLN A 622 47.59 -21.30 -12.40
N GLN A 623 47.96 -20.91 -11.18
CA GLN A 623 47.82 -21.76 -9.99
C GLN A 623 46.35 -22.14 -9.73
N GLN A 624 45.43 -21.18 -9.83
CA GLN A 624 44.00 -21.41 -9.58
C GLN A 624 43.37 -22.30 -10.68
N ILE A 625 43.80 -22.12 -11.93
CA ILE A 625 43.34 -22.92 -13.06
C ILE A 625 43.84 -24.35 -12.93
N LEU A 626 45.14 -24.56 -12.63
CA LEU A 626 45.70 -25.90 -12.45
C LEU A 626 45.04 -26.65 -11.28
N LEU A 627 44.76 -25.96 -10.17
CA LEU A 627 44.00 -26.53 -9.05
C LEU A 627 42.55 -26.89 -9.45
N SER A 628 41.87 -26.02 -10.19
CA SER A 628 40.48 -26.27 -10.61
C SER A 628 40.40 -27.37 -11.68
N ALA A 629 41.33 -27.39 -12.63
CA ALA A 629 41.41 -28.38 -13.70
C ALA A 629 41.81 -29.77 -13.18
N SER A 630 42.73 -29.85 -12.21
CA SER A 630 43.05 -31.13 -11.55
C SER A 630 41.89 -31.66 -10.73
N GLY A 631 41.17 -30.78 -10.02
CA GLY A 631 39.93 -31.14 -9.33
C GLY A 631 38.84 -31.64 -10.29
N ALA A 632 38.65 -30.96 -11.44
CA ALA A 632 37.73 -31.39 -12.47
C ALA A 632 38.15 -32.74 -13.09
N LEU A 633 39.43 -32.93 -13.40
CA LEU A 633 39.94 -34.18 -13.96
C LEU A 633 39.75 -35.35 -12.99
N THR A 634 40.01 -35.13 -11.71
CA THR A 634 39.76 -36.12 -10.65
C THR A 634 38.28 -36.50 -10.62
N ALA A 635 37.38 -35.50 -10.67
CA ALA A 635 35.94 -35.73 -10.71
C ALA A 635 35.50 -36.48 -11.99
N THR A 636 36.11 -36.20 -13.15
CA THR A 636 35.85 -36.93 -14.40
C THR A 636 36.19 -38.41 -14.26
N ILE A 637 37.34 -38.72 -13.65
CA ILE A 637 37.81 -40.08 -13.43
C ILE A 637 36.90 -40.81 -12.44
N THR A 638 36.51 -40.18 -11.33
CA THR A 638 35.63 -40.80 -10.32
C THR A 638 34.22 -41.03 -10.85
N CYS A 639 33.65 -40.05 -11.58
CA CYS A 639 32.34 -40.18 -12.20
C CYS A 639 32.30 -41.34 -13.21
N GLY A 640 33.36 -41.53 -14.00
CA GLY A 640 33.52 -42.68 -14.90
C GLY A 640 33.65 -44.01 -14.15
N GLY A 641 34.36 -44.04 -13.02
CA GLY A 641 34.52 -45.25 -12.21
C GLY A 641 33.22 -45.76 -11.58
N GLU A 642 32.34 -44.87 -11.14
CA GLU A 642 31.02 -45.24 -10.61
C GLU A 642 30.06 -45.76 -11.69
N SER A 643 30.20 -45.30 -12.94
CA SER A 643 29.40 -45.82 -14.06
C SER A 643 29.79 -47.26 -14.46
N PHE A 644 31.04 -47.68 -14.21
CA PHE A 644 31.49 -49.06 -14.45
C PHE A 644 31.01 -50.06 -13.39
N HIS A 645 30.69 -49.62 -12.17
CA HIS A 645 30.20 -50.49 -11.09
C HIS A 645 28.68 -50.73 -11.09
N SER A 646 27.91 -50.04 -11.95
CA SER A 646 26.45 -50.20 -12.05
C SER A 646 25.98 -51.14 -13.18
N MET A 647 26.89 -51.85 -13.86
CA MET A 647 26.50 -52.96 -14.75
C MET A 647 26.34 -54.27 -13.96
N PRO A 648 25.19 -54.96 -14.05
CA PRO A 648 25.04 -56.27 -13.42
C PRO A 648 25.91 -57.28 -14.19
N ILE A 649 26.90 -57.85 -13.50
CA ILE A 649 27.63 -59.02 -13.97
C ILE A 649 26.64 -60.18 -14.04
N GLN A 650 26.09 -60.47 -15.22
CA GLN A 650 25.52 -61.78 -15.52
C GLN A 650 26.68 -62.77 -15.59
N SER A 651 27.05 -63.34 -14.45
CA SER A 651 27.86 -64.55 -14.40
C SER A 651 26.96 -65.76 -14.68
N THR A 652 26.88 -66.16 -15.95
CA THR A 652 26.43 -67.50 -16.31
C THR A 652 27.52 -68.50 -15.91
N CYS A 653 27.55 -68.89 -14.64
CA CYS A 653 28.20 -70.13 -14.22
C CYS A 653 27.27 -71.29 -14.54
N SER A 654 27.73 -72.11 -15.48
CA SER A 654 27.21 -73.44 -15.80
C SER A 654 27.15 -74.33 -14.56
N SER A 655 25.95 -74.73 -14.18
CA SER A 655 25.70 -75.81 -13.24
C SER A 655 25.76 -77.15 -13.97
N ALA A 656 26.85 -77.89 -13.73
CA ALA A 656 26.88 -79.32 -13.95
C ALA A 656 26.90 -79.99 -12.57
N THR A 657 25.92 -80.86 -12.30
CA THR A 657 25.93 -81.91 -11.25
C THR A 657 24.70 -82.81 -11.48
N PRO A 658 24.71 -84.07 -11.02
CA PRO A 658 24.81 -85.22 -11.91
C PRO A 658 23.54 -86.09 -11.92
N LEU A 659 23.33 -86.78 -13.05
CA LEU A 659 22.96 -88.20 -13.17
C LEU A 659 23.15 -88.64 -14.63
#